data_AF-A0A7V2TRC5-F1
#
_entry.id   AF-A0A7V2TRC5-F1
#
_cell.length_a   1.000
_cell.length_b   1.000
_cell.length_c   1.000
_cell.angle_alpha   90.00
_cell.angle_beta   90.00
_cell.angle_gamma   90.00
#
_symmetry.space_group_name_H-M   'P 1'
#
loop_
_entity.id
_entity.type
_entity.pdbx_description
1 polymer ?
#
loop_
_entity_poly.entity_id
_entity_poly.type
_entity_poly.pdbx_seq_one_letter_code
_entity_poly.pdbx_strand_id
1 'polypeptide(L)'
;MKCLWHPDRNLNAGKYLGYVFAIILFGIGTAGAVTVPDVQGLTLIAAQAQLTALGLYVATTSGCSDTAAVNTVLDQNPAANSNVSLPATVTLTIVTGPCTVGVPDLVGLSSVAAQELLQGVNLYASVILQCSDTVPAQQVFAQNPAGGTTVNVGSAVEITVSSGFCTTVPNVVGYPEQQARQILQTAGFFVSAVSRQCSDLIAIGDVASQDPAGGTQAGLSTPVTLIVANGRCSSTGGALGNVLVPAIIGLGEVEASSRIRAAGLTPGTITRVCNPSVPADTVMTQTPSPMTTLPAGGAVSYQVSVGPCVTVPVLTGLTESEAVAALGAAGLTSGTVTRQCQTSGPNGLVLDQSIQAGAQVNPGTAVAFTVSNTSCVTVPDIAGAQIDEAQAALAAVSLSLNVAGSACDNNTTSGILSQTPAAGTLVAIPTVVDVTVSSGPCPVTVPDVVGKTEAEAVALLTTAGLTVKTQSECNNRVASGKVIRQVPLANASADLGSEVTIHVSTGKCPVIMPNVVGLPYDDARGELINAGIDPANIIVRKEFRTDIPENQVISQSPLPDYEVPADTQVTLVVSRGTKPAPPDNAEIERVLYRNFVIADVNSDGNLTFEEVLDVLPGMTEDIFNTIDRNGDGVITQEELAKYLRIGGCFGCLRNLWPFKMMAGDLLLVGISLMTLVAVSLRRAAH
;
A
#
# COMPACT_ATOMS: atom_id res chain seq x y z
N MET A 1 -29.97 -61.35 -17.22
CA MET A 1 -30.20 -61.41 -18.69
C MET A 1 -30.20 -59.99 -19.23
N LYS A 2 -29.13 -59.60 -19.94
CA LYS A 2 -29.21 -58.66 -21.07
C LYS A 2 -29.99 -59.40 -22.17
N CYS A 3 -30.78 -58.83 -23.08
CA CYS A 3 -30.88 -57.46 -23.55
C CYS A 3 -32.10 -57.37 -24.50
N LEU A 4 -32.62 -56.15 -24.65
CA LEU A 4 -33.13 -55.53 -25.88
C LEU A 4 -34.59 -55.70 -26.33
N TRP A 5 -35.08 -54.55 -26.82
CA TRP A 5 -36.24 -54.25 -27.68
C TRP A 5 -37.61 -54.17 -26.98
N HIS A 6 -38.42 -53.12 -27.13
CA HIS A 6 -38.49 -51.97 -28.04
C HIS A 6 -39.44 -50.91 -27.42
N PRO A 7 -39.49 -49.65 -27.90
CA PRO A 7 -40.36 -48.62 -27.38
C PRO A 7 -41.77 -48.69 -28.00
N ASP A 8 -42.65 -47.92 -27.39
CA ASP A 8 -43.97 -47.45 -27.84
C ASP A 8 -45.25 -48.26 -27.53
N ARG A 9 -46.18 -47.47 -26.95
CA ARG A 9 -47.65 -47.57 -26.95
C ARG A 9 -48.26 -48.56 -25.95
N ASN A 10 -49.30 -48.24 -25.18
CA ASN A 10 -50.34 -47.20 -25.31
C ASN A 10 -51.25 -47.34 -24.06
N LEU A 11 -51.69 -46.30 -23.35
CA LEU A 11 -53.00 -45.59 -23.42
C LEU A 11 -53.45 -45.42 -21.95
N ASN A 12 -53.82 -44.25 -21.42
CA ASN A 12 -54.94 -43.38 -21.79
C ASN A 12 -54.66 -41.97 -21.23
N ALA A 13 -54.58 -40.91 -22.04
CA ALA A 13 -55.74 -40.16 -22.54
C ALA A 13 -56.58 -39.49 -21.42
N GLY A 14 -55.96 -38.58 -20.67
CA GLY A 14 -56.62 -37.58 -19.82
C GLY A 14 -56.51 -36.19 -20.45
N LYS A 15 -57.48 -35.88 -21.31
CA LYS A 15 -57.65 -34.63 -22.05
C LYS A 15 -57.65 -33.41 -21.11
N TYR A 16 -56.66 -32.53 -21.23
CA TYR A 16 -56.86 -31.10 -20.96
C TYR A 16 -56.70 -30.36 -22.29
N LEU A 17 -57.83 -30.25 -22.96
CA LEU A 17 -58.03 -29.39 -24.13
C LEU A 17 -57.50 -28.00 -23.79
N GLY A 18 -56.43 -27.58 -24.46
CA GLY A 18 -56.26 -26.18 -24.79
C GLY A 18 -57.44 -25.76 -25.66
N TYR A 19 -58.47 -25.18 -25.03
CA TYR A 19 -59.52 -24.48 -25.76
C TYR A 19 -58.93 -23.17 -26.30
N VAL A 20 -58.20 -23.26 -27.41
CA VAL A 20 -58.05 -22.13 -28.32
C VAL A 20 -59.40 -22.01 -29.03
N PHE A 21 -60.31 -21.22 -28.46
CA PHE A 21 -61.53 -20.81 -29.14
C PHE A 21 -61.12 -19.91 -30.31
N ALA A 22 -61.08 -20.48 -31.52
CA ALA A 22 -61.11 -19.71 -32.75
C ALA A 22 -62.50 -19.06 -32.86
N ILE A 23 -62.61 -17.77 -32.50
CA ILE A 23 -63.80 -16.98 -32.77
C ILE A 23 -63.66 -16.32 -34.14
N ILE A 24 -64.72 -16.54 -34.92
CA ILE A 24 -64.96 -16.14 -36.30
C ILE A 24 -64.84 -14.62 -36.48
N LEU A 25 -64.10 -14.22 -37.52
CA LEU A 25 -64.06 -12.88 -38.10
C LEU A 25 -65.47 -12.38 -38.45
N PHE A 26 -65.91 -11.24 -37.91
CA PHE A 26 -66.70 -10.23 -38.62
C PHE A 26 -66.83 -8.96 -37.77
N GLY A 27 -66.35 -7.82 -38.30
CA GLY A 27 -66.55 -6.50 -37.70
C GLY A 27 -65.33 -5.58 -37.83
N ILE A 28 -65.21 -4.88 -38.95
CA ILE A 28 -64.29 -3.75 -39.18
C ILE A 28 -64.64 -2.61 -38.22
N GLY A 29 -63.97 -2.56 -37.07
CA GLY A 29 -63.92 -1.42 -36.16
C GLY A 29 -62.48 -0.94 -36.05
N THR A 30 -62.25 0.37 -36.19
CA THR A 30 -60.94 1.03 -36.03
C THR A 30 -60.20 0.53 -34.80
N ALA A 31 -58.92 0.15 -34.95
CA ALA A 31 -58.05 -0.27 -33.85
C ALA A 31 -57.93 0.87 -32.82
N GLY A 32 -58.81 0.86 -31.82
CA GLY A 32 -58.75 1.75 -30.67
C GLY A 32 -57.79 1.16 -29.64
N ALA A 33 -56.85 1.97 -29.15
CA ALA A 33 -56.06 1.61 -27.99
C ALA A 33 -56.99 1.59 -26.76
N VAL A 34 -57.03 0.46 -26.06
CA VAL A 34 -57.76 0.30 -24.80
C VAL A 34 -56.74 0.20 -23.67
N THR A 35 -56.93 0.99 -22.62
CA THR A 35 -56.09 0.92 -21.43
C THR A 35 -56.56 -0.25 -20.55
N VAL A 36 -55.65 -1.16 -20.21
CA VAL A 36 -55.93 -2.34 -19.38
C VAL A 36 -56.13 -1.88 -17.93
N PRO A 37 -57.29 -2.12 -17.28
CA PRO A 37 -57.51 -1.75 -15.89
C PRO A 37 -56.66 -2.61 -14.94
N ASP A 38 -56.43 -2.11 -13.73
CA ASP A 38 -55.86 -2.91 -12.65
C ASP A 38 -56.92 -3.85 -12.06
N VAL A 39 -56.68 -5.14 -12.19
CA VAL A 39 -57.54 -6.21 -11.67
C VAL A 39 -56.81 -7.07 -10.64
N GLN A 40 -55.60 -6.70 -10.21
CA GLN A 40 -54.89 -7.41 -9.14
C GLN A 40 -55.69 -7.36 -7.83
N GLY A 41 -55.73 -8.48 -7.11
CA GLY A 41 -56.50 -8.64 -5.88
C GLY A 41 -58.01 -8.84 -6.06
N LEU A 42 -58.56 -8.63 -7.27
CA LEU A 42 -59.96 -8.96 -7.56
C LEU A 42 -60.16 -10.47 -7.69
N THR A 43 -61.39 -10.94 -7.48
CA THR A 43 -61.76 -12.32 -7.80
C THR A 43 -61.70 -12.54 -9.31
N LEU A 44 -61.39 -13.76 -9.76
CA LEU A 44 -61.37 -14.10 -11.19
C LEU A 44 -62.65 -13.66 -11.92
N ILE A 45 -63.81 -13.85 -11.28
CA ILE A 45 -65.11 -13.46 -11.84
C ILE A 45 -65.21 -11.95 -12.03
N ALA A 46 -64.78 -11.16 -11.04
CA ALA A 46 -64.82 -9.71 -11.12
C ALA A 46 -63.81 -9.16 -12.14
N ALA A 47 -62.58 -9.68 -12.13
CA ALA A 47 -61.54 -9.33 -13.09
C ALA A 47 -61.96 -9.64 -14.53
N GLN A 48 -62.52 -10.83 -14.77
CA GLN A 48 -63.01 -11.23 -16.08
C GLN A 48 -64.16 -10.35 -16.56
N ALA A 49 -65.11 -10.01 -15.68
CA ALA A 49 -66.20 -9.10 -16.01
C ALA A 49 -65.68 -7.71 -16.42
N GLN A 50 -64.69 -7.17 -15.71
CA GLN A 50 -64.11 -5.87 -16.03
C GLN A 50 -63.33 -5.86 -17.35
N LEU A 51 -62.52 -6.89 -17.61
CA LEU A 51 -61.70 -6.96 -18.83
C LEU A 51 -62.56 -7.24 -20.07
N THR A 52 -63.53 -8.14 -19.97
CA THR A 52 -64.44 -8.46 -21.10
C THR A 52 -65.37 -7.31 -21.45
N ALA A 53 -65.77 -6.48 -20.49
CA ALA A 53 -66.54 -5.26 -20.76
C ALA A 53 -65.79 -4.25 -21.65
N LEU A 54 -64.46 -4.32 -21.68
CA LEU A 54 -63.58 -3.49 -22.52
C LEU A 54 -63.17 -4.18 -23.84
N GLY A 55 -63.73 -5.36 -24.14
CA GLY A 55 -63.42 -6.12 -25.35
C GLY A 55 -62.10 -6.91 -25.28
N LEU A 56 -61.50 -7.05 -24.09
CA LEU A 56 -60.29 -7.84 -23.88
C LEU A 56 -60.62 -9.30 -23.60
N TYR A 57 -59.80 -10.21 -24.14
CA TYR A 57 -59.88 -11.64 -23.85
C TYR A 57 -59.11 -11.95 -22.57
N VAL A 58 -59.56 -12.94 -21.79
CA VAL A 58 -58.91 -13.35 -20.55
C VAL A 58 -58.36 -14.76 -20.71
N ALA A 59 -57.06 -14.92 -20.47
CA ALA A 59 -56.42 -16.21 -20.26
C ALA A 59 -56.02 -16.33 -18.79
N THR A 60 -55.95 -17.54 -18.24
CA THR A 60 -55.54 -17.74 -16.84
C THR A 60 -54.37 -18.71 -16.72
N THR A 61 -53.43 -18.37 -15.87
CA THR A 61 -52.35 -19.25 -15.39
C THR A 61 -52.48 -19.45 -13.89
N SER A 62 -52.01 -20.58 -13.36
CA SER A 62 -52.02 -20.81 -11.91
C SER A 62 -50.76 -20.24 -11.26
N GLY A 63 -50.93 -19.58 -10.11
CA GLY A 63 -49.85 -19.16 -9.22
C GLY A 63 -50.20 -19.49 -7.77
N CYS A 64 -49.19 -19.49 -6.91
CA CYS A 64 -49.39 -19.69 -5.47
C CYS A 64 -49.14 -18.38 -4.71
N SER A 65 -49.73 -18.22 -3.53
CA SER A 65 -49.46 -17.11 -2.62
C SER A 65 -49.80 -17.50 -1.19
N ASP A 66 -48.88 -17.27 -0.25
CA ASP A 66 -49.10 -17.53 1.18
C ASP A 66 -49.96 -16.44 1.86
N THR A 67 -50.28 -15.35 1.15
CA THR A 67 -50.96 -14.17 1.71
C THR A 67 -52.21 -13.76 0.95
N ALA A 68 -52.25 -13.94 -0.37
CA ALA A 68 -53.41 -13.61 -1.19
C ALA A 68 -54.48 -14.71 -1.14
N ALA A 69 -55.75 -14.31 -1.21
CA ALA A 69 -56.86 -15.25 -1.13
C ALA A 69 -56.94 -16.15 -2.38
N VAL A 70 -57.34 -17.41 -2.20
CA VAL A 70 -57.55 -18.33 -3.33
C VAL A 70 -58.64 -17.78 -4.27
N ASN A 71 -58.45 -17.97 -5.58
CA ASN A 71 -59.29 -17.47 -6.68
C ASN A 71 -59.24 -15.94 -6.90
N THR A 72 -58.25 -15.24 -6.35
CA THR A 72 -57.96 -13.84 -6.73
C THR A 72 -56.82 -13.74 -7.75
N VAL A 73 -56.79 -12.64 -8.48
CA VAL A 73 -55.70 -12.31 -9.40
C VAL A 73 -54.46 -11.94 -8.61
N LEU A 74 -53.41 -12.75 -8.72
CA LEU A 74 -52.08 -12.50 -8.16
C LEU A 74 -51.28 -11.53 -9.04
N ASP A 75 -51.38 -11.71 -10.35
CA ASP A 75 -50.68 -10.90 -11.34
C ASP A 75 -51.46 -10.84 -12.65
N GLN A 76 -51.22 -9.80 -13.46
CA GLN A 76 -51.83 -9.61 -14.77
C GLN A 76 -50.79 -9.21 -15.81
N ASN A 77 -50.92 -9.74 -17.02
CA ASN A 77 -50.08 -9.39 -18.15
C ASN A 77 -50.94 -9.26 -19.43
N PRO A 78 -50.96 -8.13 -20.14
CA PRO A 78 -50.24 -6.88 -19.88
C PRO A 78 -50.54 -6.21 -18.53
N ALA A 79 -49.54 -5.54 -17.97
CA ALA A 79 -49.63 -4.88 -16.67
C ALA A 79 -50.73 -3.81 -16.64
N ALA A 80 -51.21 -3.47 -15.44
CA ALA A 80 -52.22 -2.43 -15.25
C ALA A 80 -51.81 -1.10 -15.92
N ASN A 81 -52.80 -0.40 -16.47
CA ASN A 81 -52.68 0.85 -17.22
C ASN A 81 -51.89 0.77 -18.55
N SER A 82 -51.54 -0.41 -19.02
CA SER A 82 -50.93 -0.58 -20.35
C SER A 82 -51.96 -0.34 -21.46
N ASN A 83 -51.52 0.22 -22.59
CA ASN A 83 -52.37 0.40 -23.76
C ASN A 83 -52.20 -0.76 -24.72
N VAL A 84 -53.30 -1.46 -25.01
CA VAL A 84 -53.33 -2.59 -25.92
C VAL A 84 -54.26 -2.32 -27.09
N SER A 85 -53.88 -2.78 -28.29
CA SER A 85 -54.71 -2.69 -29.48
C SER A 85 -55.61 -3.90 -29.57
N LEU A 86 -56.92 -3.71 -29.73
CA LEU A 86 -57.87 -4.81 -29.84
C LEU A 86 -57.73 -5.55 -31.20
N PRO A 87 -57.91 -6.89 -31.23
CA PRO A 87 -58.17 -7.78 -30.10
C PRO A 87 -56.90 -8.09 -29.29
N ALA A 88 -56.98 -8.03 -27.97
CA ALA A 88 -55.86 -8.35 -27.06
C ALA A 88 -56.29 -9.29 -25.94
N THR A 89 -55.37 -10.14 -25.50
CA THR A 89 -55.55 -11.08 -24.39
C THR A 89 -54.76 -10.62 -23.18
N VAL A 90 -55.42 -10.57 -22.02
CA VAL A 90 -54.80 -10.36 -20.72
C VAL A 90 -54.72 -11.72 -20.01
N THR A 91 -53.51 -12.18 -19.73
CA THR A 91 -53.24 -13.37 -18.94
C THR A 91 -53.24 -13.01 -17.46
N LEU A 92 -54.11 -13.63 -16.68
CA LEU A 92 -54.21 -13.46 -15.23
C LEU A 92 -53.59 -14.67 -14.52
N THR A 93 -52.63 -14.42 -13.63
CA THR A 93 -52.14 -15.45 -12.73
C THR A 93 -53.08 -15.51 -11.54
N ILE A 94 -53.78 -16.63 -11.36
CA ILE A 94 -54.77 -16.83 -10.30
C ILE A 94 -54.15 -17.60 -9.14
N VAL A 95 -54.37 -17.13 -7.92
CA VAL A 95 -53.96 -17.82 -6.70
C VAL A 95 -54.74 -19.12 -6.57
N THR A 96 -54.07 -20.26 -6.69
CA THR A 96 -54.68 -21.60 -6.52
C THR A 96 -54.46 -22.19 -5.13
N GLY A 97 -53.59 -21.60 -4.31
CA GLY A 97 -53.27 -22.05 -2.96
C GLY A 97 -51.98 -21.42 -2.40
N PRO A 98 -51.57 -21.74 -1.16
CA PRO A 98 -50.30 -21.30 -0.58
C PRO A 98 -49.10 -21.88 -1.32
N CYS A 99 -47.97 -21.15 -1.32
CA CYS A 99 -46.71 -21.64 -1.90
C CYS A 99 -45.99 -22.60 -0.96
N THR A 100 -46.27 -22.48 0.33
CA THR A 100 -45.69 -23.32 1.37
C THR A 100 -46.74 -24.20 2.03
N VAL A 101 -46.31 -25.37 2.49
CA VAL A 101 -47.13 -26.33 3.22
C VAL A 101 -46.33 -26.86 4.40
N GLY A 102 -47.01 -27.11 5.52
CA GLY A 102 -46.39 -27.72 6.69
C GLY A 102 -46.08 -29.20 6.43
N VAL A 103 -44.87 -29.63 6.76
CA VAL A 103 -44.48 -31.04 6.77
C VAL A 103 -45.24 -31.74 7.90
N PRO A 104 -46.07 -32.76 7.62
CA PRO A 104 -46.74 -33.53 8.66
C PRO A 104 -45.74 -34.29 9.54
N ASP A 105 -46.15 -34.67 10.75
CA ASP A 105 -45.40 -35.63 11.55
C ASP A 105 -45.69 -37.06 11.06
N LEU A 106 -44.64 -37.74 10.66
CA LEU A 106 -44.62 -39.06 10.03
C LEU A 106 -43.96 -40.09 10.92
N VAL A 107 -43.27 -39.68 11.99
CA VAL A 107 -42.60 -40.59 12.91
C VAL A 107 -43.64 -41.48 13.60
N GLY A 108 -43.42 -42.79 13.56
CA GLY A 108 -44.34 -43.78 14.09
C GLY A 108 -45.44 -44.22 13.11
N LEU A 109 -45.57 -43.61 11.93
CA LEU A 109 -46.47 -44.10 10.89
C LEU A 109 -45.83 -45.24 10.08
N SER A 110 -46.66 -46.04 9.41
CA SER A 110 -46.16 -46.96 8.39
C SER A 110 -45.65 -46.19 7.17
N SER A 111 -44.69 -46.76 6.44
CA SER A 111 -44.13 -46.17 5.21
C SER A 111 -45.21 -45.79 4.20
N VAL A 112 -46.24 -46.64 4.06
CA VAL A 112 -47.40 -46.40 3.19
C VAL A 112 -48.26 -45.25 3.70
N ALA A 113 -48.61 -45.23 5.00
CA ALA A 113 -49.43 -44.15 5.57
C ALA A 113 -48.71 -42.80 5.53
N ALA A 114 -47.39 -42.78 5.75
CA ALA A 114 -46.57 -41.57 5.64
C ALA A 114 -46.53 -41.04 4.20
N GLN A 115 -46.44 -41.92 3.20
CA GLN A 115 -46.50 -41.55 1.78
C GLN A 115 -47.86 -40.97 1.39
N GLU A 116 -48.96 -41.60 1.83
CA GLU A 116 -50.31 -41.10 1.59
C GLU A 116 -50.53 -39.72 2.24
N LEU A 117 -50.03 -39.52 3.46
CA LEU A 117 -50.16 -38.25 4.17
C LEU A 117 -49.36 -37.13 3.49
N LEU A 118 -48.16 -37.43 3.00
CA LEU A 118 -47.35 -36.49 2.22
C LEU A 118 -47.99 -36.14 0.88
N GLN A 119 -48.52 -37.13 0.16
CA GLN A 119 -49.24 -36.91 -1.11
C GLN A 119 -50.48 -36.03 -0.91
N GLY A 120 -51.21 -36.21 0.20
CA GLY A 120 -52.38 -35.40 0.55
C GLY A 120 -52.08 -33.91 0.74
N VAL A 121 -50.83 -33.55 1.01
CA VAL A 121 -50.35 -32.16 1.13
C VAL A 121 -49.45 -31.74 -0.04
N ASN A 122 -49.45 -32.49 -1.14
CA ASN A 122 -48.62 -32.26 -2.33
C ASN A 122 -47.10 -32.24 -2.04
N LEU A 123 -46.64 -33.10 -1.13
CA LEU A 123 -45.22 -33.40 -0.88
C LEU A 123 -44.89 -34.81 -1.36
N TYR A 124 -43.61 -35.06 -1.63
CA TYR A 124 -43.12 -36.37 -2.08
C TYR A 124 -42.28 -37.04 -1.00
N ALA A 125 -42.45 -38.35 -0.80
CA ALA A 125 -41.60 -39.11 0.12
C ALA A 125 -40.32 -39.58 -0.58
N SER A 126 -39.17 -39.34 0.03
CA SER A 126 -37.90 -39.99 -0.29
C SER A 126 -37.62 -41.05 0.78
N VAL A 127 -37.64 -42.33 0.44
CA VAL A 127 -37.54 -43.41 1.44
C VAL A 127 -36.11 -43.91 1.58
N ILE A 128 -35.57 -43.86 2.79
CA ILE A 128 -34.32 -44.51 3.18
C ILE A 128 -34.65 -45.70 4.09
N LEU A 129 -34.11 -46.87 3.77
CA LEU A 129 -34.22 -48.05 4.64
C LEU A 129 -33.02 -48.14 5.57
N GLN A 130 -33.27 -48.25 6.87
CA GLN A 130 -32.25 -48.50 7.89
C GLN A 130 -32.78 -49.52 8.91
N CYS A 131 -31.93 -50.40 9.41
CA CYS A 131 -32.35 -51.35 10.45
C CYS A 131 -32.50 -50.64 11.80
N SER A 132 -33.35 -51.18 12.68
CA SER A 132 -33.53 -50.69 14.04
C SER A 132 -33.95 -51.84 14.96
N ASP A 133 -33.28 -51.96 16.11
CA ASP A 133 -33.60 -52.98 17.11
C ASP A 133 -34.81 -52.62 17.99
N THR A 134 -35.29 -51.38 17.88
CA THR A 134 -36.36 -50.84 18.72
C THR A 134 -37.62 -50.47 17.94
N VAL A 135 -37.51 -50.34 16.61
CA VAL A 135 -38.61 -49.90 15.74
C VAL A 135 -39.05 -51.06 14.83
N PRO A 136 -40.33 -51.47 14.87
CA PRO A 136 -40.90 -52.44 13.94
C PRO A 136 -40.61 -52.15 12.47
N ALA A 137 -40.42 -53.21 11.67
CA ALA A 137 -40.21 -53.08 10.23
C ALA A 137 -41.36 -52.33 9.55
N GLN A 138 -41.05 -51.59 8.49
CA GLN A 138 -41.97 -50.74 7.71
C GLN A 138 -42.51 -49.50 8.43
N GLN A 139 -42.00 -49.17 9.62
CA GLN A 139 -42.37 -47.96 10.35
C GLN A 139 -41.32 -46.86 10.18
N VAL A 140 -41.76 -45.63 9.99
CA VAL A 140 -40.89 -44.44 9.94
C VAL A 140 -40.41 -44.13 11.36
N PHE A 141 -39.10 -43.97 11.56
CA PHE A 141 -38.54 -43.57 12.86
C PHE A 141 -37.71 -42.29 12.82
N ALA A 142 -37.41 -41.79 11.63
CA ALA A 142 -36.88 -40.46 11.44
C ALA A 142 -37.46 -39.85 10.17
N GLN A 143 -37.59 -38.54 10.16
CA GLN A 143 -37.97 -37.77 8.98
C GLN A 143 -37.13 -36.50 8.89
N ASN A 144 -36.93 -36.02 7.67
CA ASN A 144 -36.26 -34.76 7.39
C ASN A 144 -36.89 -34.10 6.15
N PRO A 145 -37.41 -32.86 6.24
CA PRO A 145 -37.47 -31.99 7.42
C PRO A 145 -38.37 -32.51 8.56
N ALA A 146 -38.14 -32.01 9.77
CA ALA A 146 -38.91 -32.37 10.96
C ALA A 146 -40.38 -31.93 10.84
N GLY A 147 -41.29 -32.65 11.50
CA GLY A 147 -42.72 -32.32 11.51
C GLY A 147 -42.98 -30.89 11.98
N GLY A 148 -43.93 -30.21 11.33
CA GLY A 148 -44.24 -28.79 11.57
C GLY A 148 -43.38 -27.79 10.78
N THR A 149 -42.32 -28.24 10.10
CA THR A 149 -41.51 -27.37 9.23
C THR A 149 -42.31 -26.94 7.99
N THR A 150 -42.25 -25.67 7.60
CA THR A 150 -42.87 -25.20 6.35
C THR A 150 -41.92 -25.37 5.18
N VAL A 151 -42.37 -26.06 4.13
CA VAL A 151 -41.59 -26.28 2.90
C VAL A 151 -42.41 -25.85 1.68
N ASN A 152 -41.76 -25.63 0.54
CA ASN A 152 -42.46 -25.34 -0.69
C ASN A 152 -43.32 -26.55 -1.11
N VAL A 153 -44.49 -26.30 -1.67
CA VAL A 153 -45.32 -27.36 -2.28
C VAL A 153 -44.49 -28.10 -3.34
N GLY A 154 -44.57 -29.42 -3.37
CA GLY A 154 -43.78 -30.28 -4.24
C GLY A 154 -42.38 -30.63 -3.73
N SER A 155 -42.01 -30.21 -2.50
CA SER A 155 -40.74 -30.61 -1.89
C SER A 155 -40.72 -32.10 -1.53
N ALA A 156 -39.53 -32.68 -1.51
CA ALA A 156 -39.32 -34.03 -1.00
C ALA A 156 -39.09 -34.02 0.52
N VAL A 157 -39.73 -34.94 1.23
CA VAL A 157 -39.50 -35.25 2.64
C VAL A 157 -38.84 -36.62 2.71
N GLU A 158 -37.61 -36.64 3.21
CA GLU A 158 -36.88 -37.87 3.48
C GLU A 158 -37.48 -38.56 4.70
N ILE A 159 -37.86 -39.82 4.56
CA ILE A 159 -38.33 -40.67 5.65
C ILE A 159 -37.40 -41.87 5.80
N THR A 160 -36.90 -42.06 7.02
CA THR A 160 -36.12 -43.23 7.38
C THR A 160 -37.06 -44.29 7.93
N VAL A 161 -37.20 -45.38 7.18
CA VAL A 161 -38.08 -46.50 7.47
C VAL A 161 -37.26 -47.66 8.02
N SER A 162 -37.73 -48.25 9.12
CA SER A 162 -37.12 -49.44 9.71
C SER A 162 -37.22 -50.62 8.75
N SER A 163 -36.09 -51.26 8.43
CA SER A 163 -36.05 -52.56 7.74
C SER A 163 -36.15 -53.75 8.72
N GLY A 164 -36.41 -53.49 10.01
CA GLY A 164 -36.47 -54.49 11.08
C GLY A 164 -35.17 -54.56 11.89
N PHE A 165 -35.07 -55.58 12.77
CA PHE A 165 -33.92 -55.80 13.65
C PHE A 165 -32.61 -55.85 12.87
N CYS A 166 -31.57 -55.21 13.42
CA CYS A 166 -30.25 -55.19 12.82
C CYS A 166 -29.60 -56.57 12.94
N THR A 167 -29.16 -57.11 11.81
CA THR A 167 -28.32 -58.30 11.75
C THR A 167 -27.11 -58.03 10.88
N THR A 168 -25.99 -58.64 11.24
CA THR A 168 -24.73 -58.49 10.50
C THR A 168 -24.83 -59.23 9.18
N VAL A 169 -24.64 -58.51 8.06
CA VAL A 169 -24.57 -59.10 6.72
C VAL A 169 -23.34 -60.01 6.64
N PRO A 170 -23.47 -61.32 6.39
CA PRO A 170 -22.32 -62.20 6.24
C PRO A 170 -21.44 -61.78 5.06
N ASN A 171 -20.12 -61.94 5.20
CA ASN A 171 -19.20 -61.77 4.09
C ASN A 171 -19.14 -63.08 3.27
N VAL A 172 -19.64 -63.01 2.04
CA VAL A 172 -19.63 -64.10 1.06
C VAL A 172 -18.67 -63.84 -0.10
N VAL A 173 -17.88 -62.77 -0.07
CA VAL A 173 -16.82 -62.52 -1.06
C VAL A 173 -15.78 -63.64 -1.02
N GLY A 174 -15.45 -64.19 -2.19
CA GLY A 174 -14.55 -65.33 -2.35
C GLY A 174 -15.22 -66.69 -2.21
N TYR A 175 -16.51 -66.77 -1.84
CA TYR A 175 -17.26 -68.03 -1.87
C TYR A 175 -17.86 -68.30 -3.25
N PRO A 176 -18.04 -69.56 -3.65
CA PRO A 176 -18.81 -69.93 -4.84
C PRO A 176 -20.24 -69.37 -4.76
N GLU A 177 -20.78 -68.87 -5.88
CA GLU A 177 -22.11 -68.23 -5.94
C GLU A 177 -23.21 -69.03 -5.23
N GLN A 178 -23.23 -70.36 -5.42
CA GLN A 178 -24.24 -71.23 -4.81
C GLN A 178 -24.09 -71.32 -3.28
N GLN A 179 -22.86 -71.34 -2.77
CA GLN A 179 -22.58 -71.35 -1.35
C GLN A 179 -22.88 -69.98 -0.71
N ALA A 180 -22.52 -68.90 -1.40
CA ALA A 180 -22.85 -67.53 -1.00
C ALA A 180 -24.35 -67.32 -0.82
N ARG A 181 -25.17 -67.84 -1.75
CA ARG A 181 -26.64 -67.81 -1.65
C ARG A 181 -27.16 -68.52 -0.39
N GLN A 182 -26.60 -69.69 -0.04
CA GLN A 182 -27.01 -70.43 1.15
C GLN A 182 -26.63 -69.71 2.45
N ILE A 183 -25.44 -69.13 2.51
CA ILE A 183 -24.96 -68.37 3.67
C ILE A 183 -25.87 -67.15 3.91
N LEU A 184 -26.15 -66.38 2.85
CA LEU A 184 -27.03 -65.21 2.95
C LEU A 184 -28.45 -65.61 3.33
N GLN A 185 -29.00 -66.68 2.74
CA GLN A 185 -30.34 -67.17 3.05
C GLN A 185 -30.48 -67.63 4.50
N THR A 186 -29.48 -68.35 5.02
CA THR A 186 -29.47 -68.81 6.41
C THR A 186 -29.41 -67.63 7.40
N ALA A 187 -28.70 -66.56 7.02
CA ALA A 187 -28.62 -65.32 7.81
C ALA A 187 -29.83 -64.39 7.64
N GLY A 188 -30.86 -64.81 6.91
CA GLY A 188 -32.10 -64.04 6.72
C GLY A 188 -32.03 -62.97 5.63
N PHE A 189 -31.04 -63.03 4.73
CA PHE A 189 -30.91 -62.18 3.55
C PHE A 189 -31.25 -62.96 2.27
N PHE A 190 -31.52 -62.27 1.17
CA PHE A 190 -31.71 -62.96 -0.11
C PHE A 190 -30.96 -62.26 -1.24
N VAL A 191 -30.48 -63.04 -2.20
CA VAL A 191 -29.77 -62.51 -3.35
C VAL A 191 -30.77 -61.99 -4.38
N SER A 192 -30.86 -60.67 -4.54
CA SER A 192 -31.81 -60.00 -5.43
C SER A 192 -31.34 -59.94 -6.88
N ALA A 193 -30.03 -59.80 -7.10
CA ALA A 193 -29.44 -59.76 -8.43
C ALA A 193 -28.03 -60.34 -8.43
N VAL A 194 -27.65 -60.97 -9.54
CA VAL A 194 -26.26 -61.39 -9.80
C VAL A 194 -25.79 -60.77 -11.11
N SER A 195 -24.73 -59.97 -11.01
CA SER A 195 -23.98 -59.46 -12.16
C SER A 195 -22.72 -60.28 -12.35
N ARG A 196 -22.22 -60.35 -13.59
CA ARG A 196 -21.01 -61.10 -13.93
C ARG A 196 -19.98 -60.16 -14.54
N GLN A 197 -18.78 -60.14 -13.97
CA GLN A 197 -17.67 -59.29 -14.43
C GLN A 197 -16.37 -60.08 -14.43
N CYS A 198 -15.44 -59.70 -15.31
CA CYS A 198 -14.12 -60.34 -15.34
C CYS A 198 -13.33 -59.93 -14.10
N SER A 199 -12.47 -60.82 -13.63
CA SER A 199 -11.53 -60.55 -12.54
C SER A 199 -10.29 -61.41 -12.74
N ASP A 200 -9.12 -60.79 -12.67
CA ASP A 200 -7.83 -61.51 -12.68
C ASP A 200 -7.43 -62.02 -11.29
N LEU A 201 -8.16 -61.59 -10.25
CA LEU A 201 -7.83 -61.82 -8.84
C LEU A 201 -8.74 -62.83 -8.14
N ILE A 202 -9.94 -63.08 -8.67
CA ILE A 202 -10.97 -63.95 -8.08
C ILE A 202 -11.26 -65.11 -9.03
N ALA A 203 -11.39 -66.33 -8.50
CA ALA A 203 -11.63 -67.51 -9.32
C ALA A 203 -13.00 -67.46 -10.00
N ILE A 204 -13.09 -68.04 -11.20
CA ILE A 204 -14.33 -68.05 -11.98
C ILE A 204 -15.45 -68.75 -11.20
N GLY A 205 -16.61 -68.10 -11.09
CA GLY A 205 -17.76 -68.61 -10.34
C GLY A 205 -17.84 -68.15 -8.88
N ASP A 206 -16.80 -67.52 -8.36
CA ASP A 206 -16.79 -66.98 -7.00
C ASP A 206 -17.30 -65.53 -6.95
N VAL A 207 -17.88 -65.17 -5.81
CA VAL A 207 -18.36 -63.81 -5.55
C VAL A 207 -17.17 -62.85 -5.45
N ALA A 208 -17.09 -61.91 -6.38
CA ALA A 208 -16.09 -60.85 -6.41
C ALA A 208 -16.46 -59.66 -5.51
N SER A 209 -17.75 -59.36 -5.40
CA SER A 209 -18.26 -58.37 -4.45
C SER A 209 -19.72 -58.63 -4.10
N GLN A 210 -20.15 -58.06 -2.98
CA GLN A 210 -21.54 -58.06 -2.54
C GLN A 210 -21.93 -56.64 -2.12
N ASP A 211 -23.21 -56.32 -2.24
CA ASP A 211 -23.80 -55.09 -1.70
C ASP A 211 -25.18 -55.41 -1.10
N PRO A 212 -25.44 -55.12 0.20
CA PRO A 212 -24.53 -54.52 1.18
C PRO A 212 -23.26 -55.33 1.47
N ALA A 213 -22.17 -54.64 1.82
CA ALA A 213 -20.88 -55.25 2.12
C ALA A 213 -20.94 -56.15 3.37
N GLY A 214 -20.12 -57.20 3.39
CA GLY A 214 -20.02 -58.07 4.56
C GLY A 214 -19.57 -57.31 5.81
N GLY A 215 -20.15 -57.63 6.97
CA GLY A 215 -19.92 -56.95 8.23
C GLY A 215 -20.79 -55.71 8.47
N THR A 216 -21.52 -55.22 7.45
CA THR A 216 -22.48 -54.12 7.64
C THR A 216 -23.71 -54.57 8.41
N GLN A 217 -24.40 -53.63 9.08
CA GLN A 217 -25.68 -53.87 9.73
C GLN A 217 -26.81 -53.63 8.73
N ALA A 218 -27.69 -54.61 8.55
CA ALA A 218 -28.86 -54.48 7.71
C ALA A 218 -30.04 -55.26 8.31
N GLY A 219 -31.25 -54.91 7.90
CA GLY A 219 -32.47 -55.56 8.39
C GLY A 219 -32.65 -56.95 7.78
N LEU A 220 -33.40 -57.82 8.46
CA LEU A 220 -33.82 -59.10 7.88
C LEU A 220 -34.59 -58.88 6.57
N SER A 221 -34.41 -59.78 5.61
CA SER A 221 -34.93 -59.67 4.23
C SER A 221 -34.39 -58.49 3.43
N THR A 222 -33.24 -57.91 3.82
CA THR A 222 -32.55 -56.94 2.95
C THR A 222 -32.04 -57.65 1.68
N PRO A 223 -32.32 -57.10 0.48
CA PRO A 223 -31.81 -57.66 -0.77
C PRO A 223 -30.29 -57.46 -0.88
N VAL A 224 -29.56 -58.53 -1.21
CA VAL A 224 -28.11 -58.50 -1.47
C VAL A 224 -27.87 -58.68 -2.97
N THR A 225 -27.15 -57.77 -3.59
CA THR A 225 -26.67 -57.95 -4.97
C THR A 225 -25.26 -58.54 -4.94
N LEU A 226 -24.97 -59.47 -5.86
CA LEU A 226 -23.65 -60.08 -5.99
C LEU A 226 -23.04 -59.76 -7.35
N ILE A 227 -21.73 -59.54 -7.38
CA ILE A 227 -20.93 -59.60 -8.60
C ILE A 227 -20.11 -60.87 -8.54
N VAL A 228 -20.23 -61.72 -9.56
CA VAL A 228 -19.54 -63.00 -9.66
C VAL A 228 -18.49 -62.94 -10.77
N ALA A 229 -17.28 -63.40 -10.47
CA ALA A 229 -16.20 -63.45 -11.45
C ALA A 229 -16.55 -64.40 -12.61
N ASN A 230 -16.43 -63.95 -13.85
CA ASN A 230 -16.74 -64.75 -15.04
C ASN A 230 -15.52 -65.09 -15.93
N GLY A 231 -14.31 -64.88 -15.41
CA GLY A 231 -13.05 -65.20 -16.07
C GLY A 231 -12.01 -64.10 -15.90
N ARG A 232 -10.80 -64.34 -16.41
CA ARG A 232 -9.71 -63.35 -16.45
C ARG A 232 -10.09 -62.19 -17.35
N CYS A 233 -9.76 -60.97 -16.96
CA CYS A 233 -9.87 -59.82 -17.83
C CYS A 233 -8.81 -59.98 -18.94
N SER A 234 -9.24 -60.39 -20.13
CA SER A 234 -8.33 -60.49 -21.26
C SER A 234 -7.87 -59.09 -21.67
N SER A 235 -6.71 -58.66 -21.20
CA SER A 235 -6.04 -57.47 -21.69
C SER A 235 -4.81 -57.87 -22.50
N THR A 236 -4.97 -58.02 -23.81
CA THR A 236 -3.86 -57.82 -24.74
C THR A 236 -3.61 -56.31 -24.86
N GLY A 237 -2.56 -55.82 -24.19
CA GLY A 237 -1.74 -54.69 -24.63
C GLY A 237 -2.23 -53.25 -24.41
N GLY A 238 -1.60 -52.55 -23.45
CA GLY A 238 -0.91 -51.27 -23.70
C GLY A 238 -1.73 -49.97 -23.80
N ALA A 239 -1.98 -49.33 -22.65
CA ALA A 239 -1.99 -47.88 -22.39
C ALA A 239 -2.16 -47.69 -20.88
N LEU A 240 -1.60 -46.65 -20.24
CA LEU A 240 -1.72 -46.38 -18.79
C LEU A 240 -3.18 -46.02 -18.43
N GLY A 241 -4.04 -47.03 -18.44
CA GLY A 241 -5.46 -46.97 -18.18
C GLY A 241 -5.78 -47.31 -16.73
N ASN A 242 -7.01 -46.99 -16.33
CA ASN A 242 -7.43 -47.03 -14.95
C ASN A 242 -7.25 -48.43 -14.31
N VAL A 243 -6.61 -48.45 -13.16
CA VAL A 243 -6.39 -49.57 -12.25
C VAL A 243 -7.60 -49.72 -11.32
N LEU A 244 -8.04 -50.96 -11.07
CA LEU A 244 -9.11 -51.23 -10.12
C LEU A 244 -8.60 -51.13 -8.68
N VAL A 245 -9.37 -50.44 -7.83
CA VAL A 245 -9.09 -50.33 -6.39
C VAL A 245 -9.27 -51.69 -5.72
N PRO A 246 -8.24 -52.25 -5.04
CA PRO A 246 -8.37 -53.53 -4.35
C PRO A 246 -9.23 -53.40 -3.08
N ALA A 247 -9.82 -54.52 -2.65
CA ALA A 247 -10.48 -54.61 -1.35
C ALA A 247 -9.43 -54.77 -0.24
N ILE A 248 -9.40 -53.84 0.71
CA ILE A 248 -8.47 -53.80 1.83
C ILE A 248 -9.15 -53.74 3.20
N ILE A 249 -10.48 -53.58 3.26
CA ILE A 249 -11.25 -53.66 4.51
C ILE A 249 -11.03 -55.03 5.17
N GLY A 250 -10.76 -55.03 6.47
CA GLY A 250 -10.49 -56.24 7.26
C GLY A 250 -9.04 -56.73 7.23
N LEU A 251 -8.15 -56.12 6.43
CA LEU A 251 -6.72 -56.45 6.41
C LEU A 251 -5.94 -55.65 7.46
N GLY A 252 -4.76 -56.16 7.84
CA GLY A 252 -3.75 -55.42 8.59
C GLY A 252 -3.24 -54.19 7.82
N GLU A 253 -2.83 -53.10 8.47
CA GLU A 253 -2.35 -51.88 7.77
C GLU A 253 -1.19 -52.18 6.79
N VAL A 254 -0.26 -53.03 7.21
CA VAL A 254 0.90 -53.46 6.40
C VAL A 254 0.44 -54.24 5.17
N GLU A 255 -0.52 -55.16 5.35
CA GLU A 255 -1.04 -55.98 4.27
C GLU A 255 -1.89 -55.15 3.29
N ALA A 256 -2.74 -54.27 3.81
CA ALA A 256 -3.51 -53.31 3.03
C ALA A 256 -2.61 -52.43 2.16
N SER A 257 -1.55 -51.86 2.76
CA SER A 257 -0.57 -51.04 2.05
C SER A 257 0.17 -51.82 0.96
N SER A 258 0.57 -53.05 1.26
CA SER A 258 1.20 -53.95 0.28
C SER A 258 0.25 -54.24 -0.88
N ARG A 259 -1.03 -54.52 -0.59
CA ARG A 259 -2.05 -54.84 -1.59
C ARG A 259 -2.37 -53.65 -2.50
N ILE A 260 -2.41 -52.43 -1.95
CA ILE A 260 -2.57 -51.19 -2.74
C ILE A 260 -1.38 -51.02 -3.70
N ARG A 261 -0.15 -51.16 -3.20
CA ARG A 261 1.07 -51.00 -4.01
C ARG A 261 1.17 -52.07 -5.10
N ALA A 262 0.82 -53.32 -4.78
CA ALA A 262 0.82 -54.42 -5.73
C ALA A 262 -0.19 -54.23 -6.88
N ALA A 263 -1.27 -53.49 -6.64
CA ALA A 263 -2.22 -53.11 -7.69
C ALA A 263 -1.71 -52.00 -8.62
N GLY A 264 -0.59 -51.33 -8.30
CA GLY A 264 -0.12 -50.15 -9.03
C GLY A 264 -0.78 -48.85 -8.58
N LEU A 265 -1.34 -48.83 -7.36
CA LEU A 265 -1.92 -47.66 -6.68
C LEU A 265 -1.01 -47.22 -5.52
N THR A 266 -1.33 -46.09 -4.89
CA THR A 266 -0.59 -45.57 -3.73
C THR A 266 -1.46 -45.52 -2.47
N PRO A 267 -0.95 -45.89 -1.28
CA PRO A 267 -1.64 -45.61 -0.03
C PRO A 267 -1.84 -44.10 0.12
N GLY A 268 -3.09 -43.69 0.32
CA GLY A 268 -3.50 -42.30 0.50
C GLY A 268 -3.44 -41.88 1.98
N THR A 269 -4.41 -41.08 2.41
CA THR A 269 -4.52 -40.66 3.81
C THR A 269 -4.92 -41.85 4.68
N ILE A 270 -4.14 -42.10 5.72
CA ILE A 270 -4.41 -43.13 6.73
C ILE A 270 -4.90 -42.42 8.00
N THR A 271 -6.16 -42.64 8.36
CA THR A 271 -6.73 -42.08 9.61
C THR A 271 -6.86 -43.16 10.66
N ARG A 272 -6.49 -42.86 11.90
CA ARG A 272 -6.55 -43.81 13.02
C ARG A 272 -7.70 -43.46 13.94
N VAL A 273 -8.60 -44.41 14.16
CA VAL A 273 -9.81 -44.21 14.96
C VAL A 273 -9.98 -45.40 15.89
N CYS A 274 -10.29 -45.16 17.15
CA CYS A 274 -10.59 -46.22 18.09
C CYS A 274 -11.95 -46.85 17.77
N ASN A 275 -12.03 -48.17 17.91
CA ASN A 275 -13.25 -48.94 17.68
C ASN A 275 -13.28 -50.15 18.62
N PRO A 276 -14.32 -50.29 19.48
CA PRO A 276 -14.41 -51.39 20.43
C PRO A 276 -14.73 -52.75 19.78
N SER A 277 -15.25 -52.75 18.56
CA SER A 277 -15.70 -53.94 17.83
C SER A 277 -14.72 -54.42 16.77
N VAL A 278 -13.71 -53.62 16.43
CA VAL A 278 -12.71 -53.95 15.40
C VAL A 278 -11.32 -54.05 16.06
N PRO A 279 -10.62 -55.20 15.92
CA PRO A 279 -9.27 -55.36 16.46
C PRO A 279 -8.31 -54.25 16.01
N ALA A 280 -7.33 -53.93 16.84
CA ALA A 280 -6.27 -52.99 16.49
C ALA A 280 -5.53 -53.45 15.21
N ASP A 281 -4.98 -52.49 14.47
CA ASP A 281 -4.29 -52.68 13.19
C ASP A 281 -5.18 -53.15 12.03
N THR A 282 -6.51 -53.13 12.16
CA THR A 282 -7.42 -53.58 11.10
C THR A 282 -8.05 -52.41 10.34
N VAL A 283 -8.05 -52.47 9.00
CA VAL A 283 -8.72 -51.46 8.15
C VAL A 283 -10.25 -51.55 8.28
N MET A 284 -10.89 -50.46 8.69
CA MET A 284 -12.35 -50.35 8.88
C MET A 284 -13.08 -49.86 7.63
N THR A 285 -12.51 -48.87 6.96
CA THR A 285 -13.12 -48.23 5.78
C THR A 285 -12.06 -47.94 4.75
N GLN A 286 -12.44 -47.89 3.48
CA GLN A 286 -11.57 -47.44 2.39
C GLN A 286 -12.32 -46.49 1.46
N THR A 287 -11.58 -45.56 0.87
CA THR A 287 -12.06 -44.62 -0.15
C THR A 287 -10.99 -44.46 -1.23
N PRO A 288 -11.30 -44.68 -2.52
CA PRO A 288 -12.60 -45.13 -3.05
C PRO A 288 -12.99 -46.56 -2.65
N SER A 289 -14.26 -46.91 -2.85
CA SER A 289 -14.74 -48.26 -2.63
C SER A 289 -14.02 -49.26 -3.55
N PRO A 290 -13.91 -50.54 -3.15
CA PRO A 290 -13.31 -51.57 -3.98
C PRO A 290 -13.90 -51.60 -5.39
N MET A 291 -13.10 -51.97 -6.38
CA MET A 291 -13.47 -52.06 -7.80
C MET A 291 -13.80 -50.72 -8.48
N THR A 292 -13.65 -49.59 -7.78
CA THR A 292 -13.59 -48.28 -8.45
C THR A 292 -12.35 -48.22 -9.33
N THR A 293 -12.45 -47.62 -10.51
CA THR A 293 -11.31 -47.42 -11.40
C THR A 293 -10.60 -46.12 -11.03
N LEU A 294 -9.32 -46.19 -10.67
CA LEU A 294 -8.43 -45.04 -10.48
C LEU A 294 -7.35 -45.02 -11.55
N PRO A 295 -6.84 -43.84 -11.95
CA PRO A 295 -5.62 -43.79 -12.73
C PRO A 295 -4.48 -44.54 -12.03
N ALA A 296 -3.54 -45.10 -12.81
CA ALA A 296 -2.33 -45.70 -12.23
C ALA A 296 -1.63 -44.70 -11.30
N GLY A 297 -1.19 -45.17 -10.13
CA GLY A 297 -0.65 -44.34 -9.06
C GLY A 297 -1.70 -43.61 -8.20
N GLY A 298 -2.99 -43.73 -8.51
CA GLY A 298 -4.08 -43.14 -7.74
C GLY A 298 -4.08 -43.57 -6.27
N ALA A 299 -4.56 -42.68 -5.40
CA ALA A 299 -4.49 -42.85 -3.95
C ALA A 299 -5.72 -43.58 -3.39
N VAL A 300 -5.49 -44.55 -2.50
CA VAL A 300 -6.55 -45.22 -1.71
C VAL A 300 -6.36 -44.85 -0.25
N SER A 301 -7.26 -44.01 0.26
CA SER A 301 -7.28 -43.59 1.66
C SER A 301 -8.10 -44.58 2.49
N TYR A 302 -7.74 -44.79 3.76
CA TYR A 302 -8.44 -45.74 4.60
C TYR A 302 -8.33 -45.41 6.10
N GLN A 303 -9.26 -45.95 6.88
CA GLN A 303 -9.24 -45.82 8.33
C GLN A 303 -8.80 -47.13 8.98
N VAL A 304 -7.90 -47.05 9.96
CA VAL A 304 -7.38 -48.20 10.71
C VAL A 304 -7.86 -48.11 12.15
N SER A 305 -8.36 -49.24 12.67
CA SER A 305 -8.71 -49.36 14.08
C SER A 305 -7.45 -49.34 14.94
N VAL A 306 -7.44 -48.53 15.99
CA VAL A 306 -6.40 -48.59 17.05
C VAL A 306 -6.85 -49.42 18.26
N GLY A 307 -7.94 -50.19 18.12
CA GLY A 307 -8.56 -50.94 19.21
C GLY A 307 -9.58 -50.11 19.99
N PRO A 308 -10.03 -50.59 21.16
CA PRO A 308 -11.06 -49.91 21.96
C PRO A 308 -10.66 -48.49 22.35
N CYS A 309 -11.65 -47.58 22.38
CA CYS A 309 -11.44 -46.23 22.87
C CYS A 309 -11.10 -46.23 24.36
N VAL A 310 -10.34 -45.23 24.79
CA VAL A 310 -10.06 -45.04 26.21
C VAL A 310 -10.72 -43.78 26.75
N THR A 311 -11.18 -43.87 27.99
CA THR A 311 -11.82 -42.78 28.72
C THR A 311 -10.77 -41.85 29.32
N VAL A 312 -10.90 -40.55 29.07
CA VAL A 312 -10.06 -39.54 29.72
C VAL A 312 -10.38 -39.45 31.22
N PRO A 313 -9.41 -39.64 32.12
CA PRO A 313 -9.63 -39.55 33.56
C PRO A 313 -9.85 -38.09 34.02
N VAL A 314 -10.36 -37.93 35.25
CA VAL A 314 -10.40 -36.62 35.93
C VAL A 314 -9.00 -36.31 36.44
N LEU A 315 -8.39 -35.25 35.91
CA LEU A 315 -7.08 -34.77 36.36
C LEU A 315 -7.19 -33.63 37.37
N THR A 316 -8.29 -32.87 37.34
CA THR A 316 -8.47 -31.69 38.20
C THR A 316 -8.36 -32.04 39.68
N GLY A 317 -7.59 -31.23 40.41
CA GLY A 317 -7.29 -31.44 41.84
C GLY A 317 -6.19 -32.44 42.13
N LEU A 318 -5.71 -33.22 41.16
CA LEU A 318 -4.54 -34.10 41.34
C LEU A 318 -3.24 -33.29 41.29
N THR A 319 -2.17 -33.82 41.90
CA THR A 319 -0.82 -33.32 41.66
C THR A 319 -0.37 -33.66 40.23
N GLU A 320 0.62 -32.93 39.70
CA GLU A 320 1.20 -33.23 38.38
C GLU A 320 1.66 -34.69 38.25
N SER A 321 2.31 -35.25 39.28
CA SER A 321 2.77 -36.64 39.25
C SER A 321 1.61 -37.65 39.27
N GLU A 322 0.55 -37.37 40.04
CA GLU A 322 -0.65 -38.21 40.07
C GLU A 322 -1.43 -38.12 38.76
N ALA A 323 -1.51 -36.94 38.15
CA ALA A 323 -2.15 -36.75 36.85
C ALA A 323 -1.43 -37.53 35.74
N VAL A 324 -0.09 -37.48 35.70
CA VAL A 324 0.72 -38.28 34.77
C VAL A 324 0.49 -39.79 34.99
N ALA A 325 0.46 -40.23 36.25
CA ALA A 325 0.18 -41.63 36.59
C ALA A 325 -1.24 -42.06 36.18
N ALA A 326 -2.24 -41.21 36.40
CA ALA A 326 -3.63 -41.47 36.02
C ALA A 326 -3.80 -41.58 34.50
N LEU A 327 -3.14 -40.70 33.73
CA LEU A 327 -3.10 -40.78 32.27
C LEU A 327 -2.44 -42.08 31.80
N GLY A 328 -1.28 -42.43 32.37
CA GLY A 328 -0.57 -43.67 32.03
C GLY A 328 -1.40 -44.93 32.32
N ALA A 329 -2.09 -44.97 33.46
CA ALA A 329 -3.00 -46.06 33.82
C ALA A 329 -4.20 -46.20 32.86
N ALA A 330 -4.65 -45.07 32.29
CA ALA A 330 -5.66 -45.03 31.23
C ALA A 330 -5.06 -45.23 29.82
N GLY A 331 -3.79 -45.58 29.66
CA GLY A 331 -3.19 -45.73 28.32
C GLY A 331 -3.15 -44.44 27.50
N LEU A 332 -3.19 -43.28 28.17
CA LEU A 332 -3.02 -41.95 27.60
C LEU A 332 -1.62 -41.42 27.92
N THR A 333 -1.20 -40.35 27.24
CA THR A 333 0.10 -39.71 27.48
C THR A 333 -0.08 -38.30 28.06
N SER A 334 0.89 -37.83 28.84
CA SER A 334 0.92 -36.45 29.30
C SER A 334 1.26 -35.53 28.14
N GLY A 335 0.38 -34.58 27.84
CA GLY A 335 0.62 -33.52 26.87
C GLY A 335 1.42 -32.37 27.47
N THR A 336 1.23 -31.16 26.92
CA THR A 336 1.86 -29.95 27.46
C THR A 336 1.34 -29.65 28.86
N VAL A 337 2.26 -29.51 29.82
CA VAL A 337 1.95 -29.05 31.18
C VAL A 337 2.20 -27.55 31.24
N THR A 338 1.14 -26.77 31.44
CA THR A 338 1.27 -25.32 31.64
C THR A 338 1.16 -24.99 33.12
N ARG A 339 1.86 -23.93 33.58
CA ARG A 339 1.79 -23.47 34.97
C ARG A 339 1.09 -22.13 35.01
N GLN A 340 0.02 -22.04 35.78
CA GLN A 340 -0.75 -20.81 35.95
C GLN A 340 -0.49 -20.23 37.33
N CYS A 341 -0.04 -18.98 37.38
CA CYS A 341 0.16 -18.28 38.64
C CYS A 341 -1.18 -18.07 39.39
N GLN A 342 -1.17 -18.34 40.69
CA GLN A 342 -2.29 -18.10 41.60
C GLN A 342 -1.83 -17.29 42.82
N THR A 343 -2.67 -16.36 43.26
CA THR A 343 -2.42 -15.54 44.47
C THR A 343 -2.67 -16.28 45.77
N SER A 344 -3.36 -17.43 45.72
CA SER A 344 -3.71 -18.26 46.87
C SER A 344 -4.09 -19.67 46.42
N GLY A 345 -3.94 -20.64 47.30
CA GLY A 345 -4.34 -22.03 47.07
C GLY A 345 -3.20 -23.02 47.24
N PRO A 346 -3.45 -24.32 47.03
CA PRO A 346 -2.39 -25.34 46.99
C PRO A 346 -1.55 -25.22 45.71
N ASN A 347 -0.23 -25.33 45.86
CA ASN A 347 0.70 -25.35 44.74
C ASN A 347 0.73 -26.73 44.06
N GLY A 348 0.89 -26.76 42.74
CA GLY A 348 1.17 -28.00 42.02
C GLY A 348 -0.05 -28.87 41.73
N LEU A 349 -1.28 -28.35 41.84
CA LEU A 349 -2.50 -29.08 41.51
C LEU A 349 -3.00 -28.74 40.11
N VAL A 350 -3.55 -29.73 39.41
CA VAL A 350 -4.18 -29.50 38.12
C VAL A 350 -5.46 -28.67 38.28
N LEU A 351 -5.50 -27.53 37.59
CA LEU A 351 -6.62 -26.60 37.54
C LEU A 351 -7.57 -26.91 36.37
N ASP A 352 -7.01 -27.31 35.24
CA ASP A 352 -7.76 -27.55 34.01
C ASP A 352 -7.08 -28.61 33.13
N GLN A 353 -7.87 -29.26 32.27
CA GLN A 353 -7.41 -30.28 31.33
C GLN A 353 -7.95 -30.02 29.92
N SER A 354 -7.12 -30.24 28.91
CA SER A 354 -7.44 -29.90 27.51
C SER A 354 -8.56 -30.76 26.91
N ILE A 355 -8.78 -31.95 27.45
CA ILE A 355 -9.86 -32.86 27.04
C ILE A 355 -10.69 -33.16 28.28
N GLN A 356 -12.01 -32.96 28.19
CA GLN A 356 -12.93 -33.16 29.31
C GLN A 356 -12.90 -34.60 29.82
N ALA A 357 -13.02 -34.76 31.14
CA ALA A 357 -13.08 -36.06 31.76
C ALA A 357 -14.30 -36.84 31.24
N GLY A 358 -14.13 -38.16 31.03
CA GLY A 358 -15.15 -39.03 30.45
C GLY A 358 -15.14 -39.10 28.92
N ALA A 359 -14.43 -38.22 28.21
CA ALA A 359 -14.32 -38.27 26.76
C ALA A 359 -13.67 -39.57 26.28
N GLN A 360 -14.18 -40.14 25.18
CA GLN A 360 -13.59 -41.31 24.52
C GLN A 360 -12.59 -40.86 23.47
N VAL A 361 -11.33 -41.26 23.63
CA VAL A 361 -10.24 -40.89 22.73
C VAL A 361 -9.44 -42.11 22.29
N ASN A 362 -8.61 -41.94 21.27
CA ASN A 362 -7.69 -42.97 20.83
C ASN A 362 -6.67 -43.28 21.97
N PRO A 363 -6.29 -44.55 22.17
CA PRO A 363 -5.15 -44.90 23.01
C PRO A 363 -3.91 -44.08 22.63
N GLY A 364 -3.14 -43.66 23.63
CA GLY A 364 -1.93 -42.84 23.47
C GLY A 364 -2.18 -41.35 23.25
N THR A 365 -3.44 -40.89 23.19
CA THR A 365 -3.77 -39.45 23.05
C THR A 365 -3.10 -38.65 24.18
N ALA A 366 -2.45 -37.54 23.80
CA ALA A 366 -1.80 -36.64 24.73
C ALA A 366 -2.82 -35.67 25.34
N VAL A 367 -2.97 -35.69 26.66
CA VAL A 367 -3.86 -34.75 27.38
C VAL A 367 -2.99 -33.66 28.02
N ALA A 368 -3.11 -32.43 27.53
CA ALA A 368 -2.47 -31.27 28.13
C ALA A 368 -3.26 -30.82 29.36
N PHE A 369 -2.58 -30.25 30.34
CA PHE A 369 -3.23 -29.76 31.56
C PHE A 369 -2.48 -28.58 32.18
N THR A 370 -3.22 -27.79 32.95
CA THR A 370 -2.72 -26.57 33.60
C THR A 370 -2.60 -26.84 35.09
N VAL A 371 -1.44 -26.53 35.66
CA VAL A 371 -1.11 -26.74 37.07
C VAL A 371 -1.00 -25.40 37.79
N SER A 372 -1.49 -25.32 39.03
CA SER A 372 -1.33 -24.14 39.89
C SER A 372 0.14 -23.89 40.22
N ASN A 373 0.53 -22.62 40.14
CA ASN A 373 1.82 -22.14 40.64
C ASN A 373 1.57 -21.01 41.66
N THR A 374 1.81 -21.27 42.93
CA THR A 374 1.67 -20.28 44.01
C THR A 374 3.00 -19.64 44.39
N SER A 375 4.11 -20.09 43.79
CA SER A 375 5.42 -19.43 43.90
C SER A 375 5.50 -18.28 42.90
N CYS A 376 4.50 -17.41 42.92
CA CYS A 376 4.42 -16.23 42.07
C CYS A 376 4.37 -14.96 42.91
N VAL A 377 4.99 -13.92 42.40
CA VAL A 377 5.06 -12.60 43.04
C VAL A 377 4.53 -11.56 42.07
N THR A 378 3.97 -10.48 42.63
CA THR A 378 3.51 -9.35 41.83
C THR A 378 4.72 -8.48 41.49
N VAL A 379 4.89 -8.15 40.20
CA VAL A 379 5.97 -7.26 39.75
C VAL A 379 5.72 -5.86 40.32
N PRO A 380 6.63 -5.31 41.15
CA PRO A 380 6.54 -3.94 41.65
C PRO A 380 6.56 -2.90 40.53
N ASP A 381 6.01 -1.72 40.79
CA ASP A 381 6.20 -0.56 39.93
C ASP A 381 7.55 0.09 40.24
N ILE A 382 8.45 0.07 39.26
CA ILE A 382 9.80 0.65 39.32
C ILE A 382 9.99 1.74 38.28
N ALA A 383 8.91 2.24 37.65
CA ALA A 383 8.99 3.36 36.72
C ALA A 383 9.46 4.64 37.45
N GLY A 384 10.41 5.35 36.86
CA GLY A 384 11.04 6.54 37.43
C GLY A 384 12.06 6.29 38.54
N ALA A 385 12.14 5.07 39.08
CA ALA A 385 13.12 4.72 40.11
C ALA A 385 14.55 4.71 39.55
N GLN A 386 15.53 4.97 40.42
CA GLN A 386 16.94 4.75 40.09
C GLN A 386 17.27 3.25 40.05
N ILE A 387 18.35 2.87 39.35
CA ILE A 387 18.69 1.45 39.14
C ILE A 387 18.90 0.71 40.46
N ASP A 388 19.53 1.36 41.44
CA ASP A 388 19.79 0.82 42.78
C ASP A 388 18.49 0.62 43.58
N GLU A 389 17.59 1.61 43.57
CA GLU A 389 16.27 1.52 44.20
C GLU A 389 15.40 0.42 43.57
N ALA A 390 15.38 0.37 42.24
CA ALA A 390 14.63 -0.65 41.50
C ALA A 390 15.18 -2.06 41.71
N GLN A 391 16.51 -2.20 41.74
CA GLN A 391 17.16 -3.46 42.07
C GLN A 391 16.80 -3.93 43.48
N ALA A 392 16.77 -3.02 44.46
CA ALA A 392 16.35 -3.35 45.83
C ALA A 392 14.85 -3.75 45.89
N ALA A 393 13.98 -3.02 45.19
CA ALA A 393 12.54 -3.30 45.14
C ALA A 393 12.24 -4.67 44.50
N LEU A 394 12.93 -5.02 43.41
CA LEU A 394 12.79 -6.33 42.77
C LEU A 394 13.38 -7.45 43.63
N ALA A 395 14.55 -7.24 44.25
CA ALA A 395 15.16 -8.23 45.12
C ALA A 395 14.28 -8.57 46.33
N ALA A 396 13.53 -7.60 46.87
CA ALA A 396 12.59 -7.82 47.98
C ALA A 396 11.47 -8.82 47.66
N VAL A 397 11.13 -8.98 46.38
CA VAL A 397 10.15 -9.96 45.88
C VAL A 397 10.81 -11.13 45.16
N SER A 398 12.13 -11.34 45.30
CA SER A 398 12.89 -12.40 44.62
C SER A 398 12.85 -12.33 43.10
N LEU A 399 12.71 -11.13 42.54
CA LEU A 399 12.89 -10.82 41.13
C LEU A 399 14.28 -10.21 40.91
N SER A 400 14.82 -10.38 39.71
CA SER A 400 16.11 -9.80 39.33
C SER A 400 15.95 -8.75 38.24
N LEU A 401 16.72 -7.67 38.29
CA LEU A 401 16.73 -6.61 37.29
C LEU A 401 17.72 -6.94 36.17
N ASN A 402 17.33 -6.68 34.91
CA ASN A 402 18.24 -6.63 33.77
C ASN A 402 18.05 -5.33 33.00
N VAL A 403 19.14 -4.60 32.72
CA VAL A 403 19.07 -3.40 31.89
C VAL A 403 19.14 -3.82 30.42
N ALA A 404 17.99 -3.91 29.78
CA ALA A 404 17.87 -4.36 28.39
C ALA A 404 18.31 -3.29 27.38
N GLY A 405 18.22 -2.01 27.76
CA GLY A 405 18.63 -0.91 26.89
C GLY A 405 18.45 0.47 27.51
N SER A 406 18.75 1.49 26.72
CA SER A 406 18.50 2.89 27.08
C SER A 406 17.78 3.61 25.94
N ALA A 407 16.95 4.60 26.29
CA ALA A 407 16.25 5.46 25.34
C ALA A 407 16.27 6.90 25.82
N CYS A 408 16.20 7.85 24.90
CA CYS A 408 16.04 9.24 25.27
C CYS A 408 14.58 9.53 25.63
N ASP A 409 14.37 10.42 26.60
CA ASP A 409 13.05 10.90 26.99
C ASP A 409 13.15 12.34 27.48
N ASN A 410 12.28 13.22 26.97
CA ASN A 410 12.31 14.65 27.29
C ASN A 410 11.75 14.98 28.68
N ASN A 411 11.03 14.05 29.32
CA ASN A 411 10.39 14.28 30.60
C ASN A 411 11.18 13.66 31.76
N THR A 412 11.93 12.60 31.49
CA THR A 412 12.62 11.77 32.47
C THR A 412 14.12 11.89 32.24
N THR A 413 14.80 12.71 33.04
CA THR A 413 16.24 12.97 32.86
C THR A 413 17.13 11.80 33.31
N SER A 414 16.63 10.94 34.20
CA SER A 414 17.33 9.74 34.68
C SER A 414 16.34 8.72 35.26
N GLY A 415 16.77 7.47 35.44
CA GLY A 415 15.96 6.39 36.01
C GLY A 415 15.37 5.45 34.96
N ILE A 416 14.44 4.60 35.39
CA ILE A 416 13.78 3.59 34.54
C ILE A 416 12.60 4.21 33.81
N LEU A 417 12.59 4.08 32.47
CA LEU A 417 11.50 4.52 31.60
C LEU A 417 10.38 3.48 31.52
N SER A 418 10.77 2.22 31.38
CA SER A 418 9.82 1.13 31.24
C SER A 418 10.38 -0.17 31.80
N GLN A 419 9.48 -1.04 32.22
CA GLN A 419 9.78 -2.38 32.71
C GLN A 419 8.96 -3.41 31.94
N THR A 420 9.52 -4.60 31.76
CA THR A 420 8.82 -5.79 31.26
C THR A 420 9.24 -6.98 32.12
N PRO A 421 8.31 -7.72 32.73
CA PRO A 421 6.85 -7.54 32.68
C PRO A 421 6.35 -6.24 33.34
N ALA A 422 5.15 -5.80 32.98
CA ALA A 422 4.57 -4.56 33.48
C ALA A 422 4.26 -4.64 34.99
N ALA A 423 4.24 -3.50 35.66
CA ALA A 423 3.86 -3.41 37.07
C ALA A 423 2.50 -4.07 37.34
N GLY A 424 2.36 -4.75 38.47
CA GLY A 424 1.15 -5.50 38.83
C GLY A 424 1.01 -6.88 38.18
N THR A 425 1.88 -7.24 37.22
CA THR A 425 1.85 -8.57 36.59
C THR A 425 2.24 -9.64 37.61
N LEU A 426 1.53 -10.76 37.64
CA LEU A 426 1.87 -11.90 38.49
C LEU A 426 2.85 -12.83 37.73
N VAL A 427 4.05 -13.02 38.26
CA VAL A 427 5.13 -13.78 37.59
C VAL A 427 5.71 -14.85 38.52
N ALA A 428 6.17 -15.96 37.95
CA ALA A 428 6.81 -17.04 38.72
C ALA A 428 8.25 -16.68 39.09
N ILE A 429 8.75 -17.14 40.24
CA ILE A 429 10.17 -16.97 40.60
C ILE A 429 11.03 -18.16 40.09
N PRO A 430 12.28 -17.92 39.62
CA PRO A 430 12.89 -16.62 39.39
C PRO A 430 12.44 -16.02 38.03
N THR A 431 12.04 -14.75 38.02
CA THR A 431 11.80 -13.99 36.79
C THR A 431 12.75 -12.78 36.75
N VAL A 432 13.27 -12.51 35.56
CA VAL A 432 14.05 -11.30 35.27
C VAL A 432 13.09 -10.22 34.77
N VAL A 433 13.21 -9.02 35.31
CA VAL A 433 12.51 -7.82 34.83
C VAL A 433 13.48 -7.02 33.99
N ASP A 434 13.19 -6.97 32.69
CA ASP A 434 13.91 -6.17 31.73
C ASP A 434 13.47 -4.71 31.85
N VAL A 435 14.44 -3.81 31.98
CA VAL A 435 14.18 -2.37 32.09
C VAL A 435 14.85 -1.60 30.96
N THR A 436 14.19 -0.55 30.51
CA THR A 436 14.78 0.49 29.66
C THR A 436 15.03 1.69 30.52
N VAL A 437 16.26 2.18 30.52
CA VAL A 437 16.66 3.35 31.32
C VAL A 437 16.71 4.62 30.47
N SER A 438 16.53 5.78 31.09
CA SER A 438 16.68 7.05 30.40
C SER A 438 18.15 7.34 30.11
N SER A 439 18.45 7.71 28.86
CA SER A 439 19.73 8.29 28.46
C SER A 439 19.73 9.84 28.50
N GLY A 440 18.69 10.45 29.06
CA GLY A 440 18.47 11.90 29.08
C GLY A 440 17.53 12.41 27.97
N PRO A 441 17.37 13.73 27.81
CA PRO A 441 16.54 14.34 26.77
C PRO A 441 16.94 13.89 25.36
N CYS A 442 15.96 13.83 24.46
CA CYS A 442 16.23 13.48 23.08
C CYS A 442 17.03 14.58 22.38
N PRO A 443 18.05 14.20 21.58
CA PRO A 443 18.83 15.18 20.85
C PRO A 443 17.96 15.90 19.83
N VAL A 444 18.28 17.17 19.61
CA VAL A 444 17.62 18.04 18.64
C VAL A 444 18.51 18.22 17.41
N THR A 445 17.89 18.46 16.26
CA THR A 445 18.62 18.75 15.04
C THR A 445 18.93 20.24 14.98
N VAL A 446 20.20 20.60 14.73
CA VAL A 446 20.62 21.99 14.57
C VAL A 446 20.06 22.56 13.25
N PRO A 447 19.16 23.56 13.29
CA PRO A 447 18.63 24.21 12.09
C PRO A 447 19.72 24.89 11.24
N ASP A 448 19.48 25.01 9.93
CA ASP A 448 20.29 25.87 9.05
C ASP A 448 19.88 27.35 9.21
N VAL A 449 20.82 28.14 9.71
CA VAL A 449 20.67 29.58 9.91
C VAL A 449 21.61 30.42 9.05
N VAL A 450 22.41 29.81 8.17
CA VAL A 450 23.31 30.53 7.27
C VAL A 450 22.51 31.41 6.31
N GLY A 451 22.93 32.68 6.14
CA GLY A 451 22.25 33.67 5.30
C GLY A 451 20.99 34.30 5.92
N LYS A 452 20.54 33.87 7.10
CA LYS A 452 19.47 34.52 7.86
C LYS A 452 19.98 35.74 8.63
N THR A 453 19.08 36.61 9.07
CA THR A 453 19.45 37.67 10.02
C THR A 453 19.78 37.08 11.39
N GLU A 454 20.58 37.77 12.18
CA GLU A 454 20.87 37.37 13.57
C GLU A 454 19.59 37.08 14.37
N ALA A 455 18.59 37.96 14.28
CA ALA A 455 17.32 37.80 14.99
C ALA A 455 16.55 36.53 14.56
N GLU A 456 16.46 36.27 13.25
CA GLU A 456 15.84 35.05 12.72
C GLU A 456 16.61 33.78 13.13
N ALA A 457 17.94 33.85 13.09
CA ALA A 457 18.81 32.73 13.48
C ALA A 457 18.63 32.38 14.96
N VAL A 458 18.66 33.39 15.84
CA VAL A 458 18.44 33.22 17.29
C VAL A 458 17.06 32.63 17.55
N ALA A 459 16.01 33.14 16.90
CA ALA A 459 14.65 32.63 17.06
C ALA A 459 14.52 31.17 16.65
N LEU A 460 15.13 30.76 15.51
CA LEU A 460 15.07 29.37 15.04
C LEU A 460 15.83 28.41 15.94
N LEU A 461 17.03 28.78 16.37
CA LEU A 461 17.86 27.95 17.26
C LEU A 461 17.22 27.80 18.64
N THR A 462 16.69 28.88 19.21
CA THR A 462 15.97 28.83 20.49
C THR A 462 14.67 28.04 20.41
N THR A 463 13.93 28.15 19.30
CA THR A 463 12.74 27.30 19.04
C THR A 463 13.11 25.82 18.96
N ALA A 464 14.30 25.50 18.43
CA ALA A 464 14.84 24.13 18.43
C ALA A 464 15.38 23.69 19.80
N GLY A 465 15.25 24.51 20.84
CA GLY A 465 15.73 24.19 22.19
C GLY A 465 17.24 24.33 22.37
N LEU A 466 17.92 25.08 21.51
CA LEU A 466 19.36 25.32 21.55
C LEU A 466 19.66 26.71 22.12
N THR A 467 20.81 26.86 22.77
CA THR A 467 21.32 28.17 23.21
C THR A 467 22.22 28.76 22.13
N VAL A 468 22.30 30.10 22.03
CA VAL A 468 22.99 30.78 20.93
C VAL A 468 24.07 31.71 21.44
N LYS A 469 25.25 31.61 20.84
CA LYS A 469 26.37 32.53 21.05
C LYS A 469 26.71 33.27 19.76
N THR A 470 26.60 34.59 19.77
CA THR A 470 26.95 35.41 18.60
C THR A 470 28.42 35.81 18.63
N GLN A 471 29.10 35.70 17.49
CA GLN A 471 30.40 36.29 17.23
C GLN A 471 30.33 37.18 15.98
N SER A 472 31.03 38.31 16.00
CA SER A 472 31.10 39.23 14.86
C SER A 472 32.32 38.91 14.00
N GLU A 473 32.15 38.95 12.67
CA GLU A 473 33.22 38.72 11.70
C GLU A 473 32.94 39.53 10.44
N CYS A 474 33.96 40.12 9.80
CA CYS A 474 33.75 40.81 8.53
C CYS A 474 33.64 39.83 7.36
N ASN A 475 32.85 40.17 6.34
CA ASN A 475 32.74 39.37 5.13
C ASN A 475 32.36 40.21 3.91
N ASN A 476 33.20 40.20 2.88
CA ASN A 476 33.01 41.00 1.66
C ASN A 476 31.85 40.53 0.76
N ARG A 477 31.26 39.36 1.01
CA ARG A 477 30.18 38.76 0.19
C ARG A 477 28.84 38.71 0.91
N VAL A 478 28.85 38.76 2.24
CA VAL A 478 27.65 38.63 3.08
C VAL A 478 27.29 39.99 3.65
N ALA A 479 26.07 40.46 3.38
CA ALA A 479 25.59 41.74 3.91
C ALA A 479 25.66 41.79 5.44
N SER A 480 25.85 43.00 5.99
CA SER A 480 25.91 43.23 7.44
C SER A 480 24.63 42.72 8.13
N GLY A 481 24.78 42.11 9.31
CA GLY A 481 23.69 41.54 10.10
C GLY A 481 23.21 40.15 9.67
N LYS A 482 23.84 39.52 8.66
CA LYS A 482 23.53 38.15 8.21
C LYS A 482 24.55 37.13 8.72
N VAL A 483 24.09 35.91 9.01
CA VAL A 483 24.94 34.81 9.47
C VAL A 483 25.83 34.30 8.33
N ILE A 484 27.15 34.30 8.56
CA ILE A 484 28.20 33.79 7.65
C ILE A 484 28.32 32.27 7.77
N ARG A 485 28.39 31.77 9.01
CA ARG A 485 28.51 30.35 9.34
C ARG A 485 28.01 30.08 10.76
N GLN A 486 27.77 28.80 11.04
CA GLN A 486 27.34 28.29 12.35
C GLN A 486 28.18 27.08 12.77
N VAL A 487 28.28 26.84 14.08
CA VAL A 487 28.91 25.66 14.68
C VAL A 487 28.06 25.22 15.88
N PRO A 488 27.58 23.96 15.95
CA PRO A 488 27.68 22.89 14.95
C PRO A 488 27.03 23.21 13.61
N LEU A 489 27.40 22.45 12.57
CA LEU A 489 26.85 22.62 11.21
C LEU A 489 25.36 22.29 11.17
N ALA A 490 24.67 22.81 10.14
CA ALA A 490 23.28 22.50 9.90
C ALA A 490 23.04 20.98 9.81
N ASN A 491 21.90 20.55 10.35
CA ASN A 491 21.47 19.16 10.46
C ASN A 491 22.30 18.27 11.38
N ALA A 492 23.28 18.81 12.11
CA ALA A 492 23.97 18.06 13.15
C ALA A 492 23.00 17.69 14.28
N SER A 493 23.21 16.53 14.90
CA SER A 493 22.53 16.14 16.14
C SER A 493 23.23 16.82 17.31
N ALA A 494 22.49 17.53 18.15
CA ALA A 494 23.02 18.24 19.30
C ALA A 494 22.11 18.00 20.52
N ASP A 495 22.71 18.01 21.71
CA ASP A 495 21.94 17.82 22.93
C ASP A 495 20.99 19.00 23.16
N LEU A 496 19.81 18.72 23.71
CA LEU A 496 18.87 19.77 24.07
C LEU A 496 19.52 20.76 25.06
N GLY A 497 19.43 22.05 24.76
CA GLY A 497 20.05 23.13 25.53
C GLY A 497 21.51 23.44 25.16
N SER A 498 22.15 22.65 24.30
CA SER A 498 23.54 22.89 23.88
C SER A 498 23.71 24.20 23.09
N GLU A 499 24.93 24.75 23.13
CA GLU A 499 25.28 26.04 22.53
C GLU A 499 25.61 25.90 21.04
N VAL A 500 24.99 26.75 20.20
CA VAL A 500 25.34 26.96 18.80
C VAL A 500 25.98 28.33 18.66
N THR A 501 27.23 28.38 18.19
CA THR A 501 27.91 29.62 17.87
C THR A 501 27.58 30.05 16.43
N ILE A 502 27.08 31.27 16.26
CA ILE A 502 26.85 31.90 14.95
C ILE A 502 27.84 33.03 14.72
N HIS A 503 28.39 33.11 13.52
CA HIS A 503 29.24 34.21 13.09
C HIS A 503 28.42 35.16 12.21
N VAL A 504 28.21 36.40 12.66
CA VAL A 504 27.40 37.42 11.98
C VAL A 504 28.30 38.40 11.26
N SER A 505 27.97 38.68 9.99
CA SER A 505 28.71 39.63 9.15
C SER A 505 28.58 41.05 9.69
N THR A 506 29.71 41.73 9.89
CA THR A 506 29.74 43.18 10.14
C THR A 506 29.67 43.99 8.84
N GLY A 507 29.72 43.34 7.67
CA GLY A 507 29.79 43.97 6.35
C GLY A 507 31.15 43.75 5.69
N LYS A 508 31.50 44.60 4.71
CA LYS A 508 32.81 44.54 4.04
C LYS A 508 33.93 44.71 5.08
N CYS A 509 34.98 43.92 4.93
CA CYS A 509 36.16 44.01 5.77
C CYS A 509 36.81 45.39 5.66
N PRO A 510 37.25 45.97 6.78
CA PRO A 510 37.97 47.24 6.75
C PRO A 510 39.21 47.17 5.87
N VAL A 511 39.55 48.30 5.27
CA VAL A 511 40.72 48.47 4.41
C VAL A 511 41.74 49.32 5.16
N ILE A 512 43.01 48.89 5.16
CA ILE A 512 44.12 49.74 5.59
C ILE A 512 44.43 50.69 4.44
N MET A 513 44.31 52.00 4.68
CA MET A 513 44.48 53.02 3.65
C MET A 513 45.93 53.04 3.14
N PRO A 514 46.20 52.72 1.86
CA PRO A 514 47.55 52.80 1.31
C PRO A 514 48.02 54.26 1.20
N ASN A 515 49.33 54.47 1.17
CA ASN A 515 49.93 55.77 0.90
C ASN A 515 50.11 55.97 -0.61
N VAL A 516 49.24 56.77 -1.21
CA VAL A 516 49.27 57.10 -2.63
C VAL A 516 49.73 58.53 -2.91
N VAL A 517 50.14 59.28 -1.88
CA VAL A 517 50.70 60.64 -2.05
C VAL A 517 52.01 60.56 -2.81
N GLY A 518 52.15 61.39 -3.84
CA GLY A 518 53.32 61.38 -4.72
C GLY A 518 53.27 60.33 -5.84
N LEU A 519 52.24 59.49 -5.92
CA LEU A 519 52.06 58.64 -7.10
C LEU A 519 51.35 59.41 -8.24
N PRO A 520 51.57 59.01 -9.51
CA PRO A 520 50.68 59.38 -10.61
C PRO A 520 49.24 58.97 -10.30
N TYR A 521 48.26 59.75 -10.75
CA TYR A 521 46.84 59.51 -10.46
C TYR A 521 46.36 58.09 -10.83
N ASP A 522 46.78 57.57 -12.00
CA ASP A 522 46.36 56.25 -12.46
C ASP A 522 46.92 55.12 -11.59
N ASP A 523 48.17 55.26 -11.12
CA ASP A 523 48.81 54.32 -10.20
C ASP A 523 48.17 54.39 -8.81
N ALA A 524 47.96 55.60 -8.29
CA ALA A 524 47.26 55.85 -7.03
C ALA A 524 45.86 55.23 -7.02
N ARG A 525 45.11 55.42 -8.11
CA ARG A 525 43.79 54.83 -8.29
C ARG A 525 43.87 53.30 -8.34
N GLY A 526 44.86 52.75 -9.04
CA GLY A 526 45.12 51.31 -9.06
C GLY A 526 45.40 50.73 -7.67
N GLU A 527 46.23 51.39 -6.87
CA GLU A 527 46.55 50.96 -5.50
C GLU A 527 45.33 50.99 -4.56
N LEU A 528 44.52 52.05 -4.61
CA LEU A 528 43.30 52.14 -3.82
C LEU A 528 42.30 51.03 -4.17
N ILE A 529 42.13 50.73 -5.46
CA ILE A 529 41.26 49.65 -5.92
C ILE A 529 41.80 48.29 -5.46
N ASN A 530 43.11 48.07 -5.57
CA ASN A 530 43.76 46.84 -5.08
C ASN A 530 43.65 46.68 -3.56
N ALA A 531 43.64 47.78 -2.82
CA ALA A 531 43.39 47.78 -1.38
C ALA A 531 41.92 47.47 -1.02
N GLY A 532 41.00 47.47 -2.00
CA GLY A 532 39.59 47.12 -1.82
C GLY A 532 38.64 48.31 -1.72
N ILE A 533 39.11 49.53 -2.01
CA ILE A 533 38.27 50.72 -2.12
C ILE A 533 37.47 50.66 -3.43
N ASP A 534 36.17 50.92 -3.34
CA ASP A 534 35.30 50.98 -4.52
C ASP A 534 35.72 52.16 -5.43
N PRO A 535 35.97 51.94 -6.74
CA PRO A 535 36.30 53.01 -7.67
C PRO A 535 35.29 54.17 -7.67
N ALA A 536 34.01 53.90 -7.37
CA ALA A 536 32.97 54.93 -7.29
C ALA A 536 33.14 55.87 -6.09
N ASN A 537 33.90 55.45 -5.08
CA ASN A 537 34.16 56.21 -3.87
C ASN A 537 35.45 57.06 -3.96
N ILE A 538 36.17 57.02 -5.09
CA ILE A 538 37.38 57.83 -5.31
C ILE A 538 36.98 59.17 -5.93
N ILE A 539 37.06 60.24 -5.16
CA ILE A 539 36.75 61.61 -5.56
C ILE A 539 38.04 62.35 -5.91
N VAL A 540 38.09 62.98 -7.08
CA VAL A 540 39.28 63.72 -7.53
C VAL A 540 39.01 65.22 -7.51
N ARG A 541 39.92 65.96 -6.85
CA ARG A 541 40.01 67.41 -6.91
C ARG A 541 41.32 67.80 -7.59
N LYS A 542 41.31 68.87 -8.38
CA LYS A 542 42.48 69.30 -9.14
C LYS A 542 42.94 70.69 -8.70
N GLU A 543 44.22 70.85 -8.41
CA GLU A 543 44.81 72.11 -7.95
C GLU A 543 46.12 72.42 -8.68
N PHE A 544 46.43 73.71 -8.91
CA PHE A 544 47.72 74.11 -9.48
C PHE A 544 48.82 74.06 -8.42
N ARG A 545 49.98 73.52 -8.77
CA ARG A 545 51.17 73.45 -7.91
C ARG A 545 52.41 73.76 -8.71
N THR A 546 53.30 74.56 -8.13
CA THR A 546 54.58 74.93 -8.77
C THR A 546 55.71 73.94 -8.46
N ASP A 547 55.52 73.14 -7.42
CA ASP A 547 56.49 72.22 -6.82
C ASP A 547 56.19 70.74 -7.09
N ILE A 548 55.03 70.43 -7.68
CA ILE A 548 54.56 69.06 -7.94
C ILE A 548 54.20 68.92 -9.43
N PRO A 549 54.85 68.00 -10.18
CA PRO A 549 54.50 67.65 -11.56
C PRO A 549 53.00 67.45 -11.81
N GLU A 550 52.55 67.75 -13.02
CA GLU A 550 51.17 67.48 -13.44
C GLU A 550 50.82 65.99 -13.27
N ASN A 551 49.55 65.71 -12.92
CA ASN A 551 48.99 64.37 -12.75
C ASN A 551 49.51 63.57 -11.53
N GLN A 552 50.23 64.20 -10.61
CA GLN A 552 50.69 63.57 -9.36
C GLN A 552 49.75 63.91 -8.19
N VAL A 553 49.52 62.95 -7.29
CA VAL A 553 48.70 63.13 -6.09
C VAL A 553 49.42 64.03 -5.08
N ILE A 554 48.80 65.16 -4.76
CA ILE A 554 49.24 66.17 -3.79
C ILE A 554 48.90 65.75 -2.36
N SER A 555 47.68 65.28 -2.16
CA SER A 555 47.21 64.82 -0.86
C SER A 555 46.08 63.81 -1.02
N GLN A 556 45.93 62.97 -0.01
CA GLN A 556 44.84 62.01 0.11
C GLN A 556 44.08 62.25 1.42
N SER A 557 42.80 61.95 1.42
CA SER A 557 41.97 61.82 2.62
C SER A 557 41.04 60.64 2.43
N PRO A 558 40.99 59.64 3.33
CA PRO A 558 41.72 59.51 4.60
C PRO A 558 43.25 59.41 4.49
N LEU A 559 43.95 59.70 5.59
CA LEU A 559 45.41 59.57 5.68
C LEU A 559 45.86 58.10 5.57
N PRO A 560 47.10 57.84 5.12
CA PRO A 560 47.62 56.48 5.02
C PRO A 560 47.74 55.79 6.38
N ASP A 561 47.78 54.46 6.36
CA ASP A 561 47.91 53.54 7.50
C ASP A 561 46.73 53.51 8.48
N TYR A 562 45.67 54.29 8.23
CA TYR A 562 44.42 54.21 8.98
C TYR A 562 43.54 53.08 8.45
N GLU A 563 42.97 52.31 9.38
CA GLU A 563 41.91 51.35 9.08
C GLU A 563 40.60 52.11 8.87
N VAL A 564 40.01 51.95 7.69
CA VAL A 564 38.76 52.61 7.33
C VAL A 564 37.74 51.61 6.79
N PRO A 565 36.43 51.87 6.95
CA PRO A 565 35.39 51.08 6.28
C PRO A 565 35.63 51.02 4.77
N ALA A 566 35.38 49.87 4.13
CA ALA A 566 35.62 49.70 2.69
C ALA A 566 34.73 50.58 1.79
N ASP A 567 33.64 51.13 2.33
CA ASP A 567 32.76 52.09 1.66
C ASP A 567 33.16 53.56 1.90
N THR A 568 34.31 53.80 2.54
CA THR A 568 34.83 55.16 2.76
C THR A 568 35.09 55.88 1.44
N GLN A 569 34.66 57.13 1.34
CA GLN A 569 35.05 58.02 0.25
C GLN A 569 36.51 58.46 0.41
N VAL A 570 37.30 58.28 -0.65
CA VAL A 570 38.70 58.72 -0.71
C VAL A 570 38.78 59.94 -1.61
N THR A 571 39.15 61.08 -1.05
CA THR A 571 39.41 62.30 -1.84
C THR A 571 40.90 62.39 -2.15
N LEU A 572 41.23 62.42 -3.44
CA LEU A 572 42.57 62.71 -3.95
C LEU A 572 42.62 64.14 -4.49
N VAL A 573 43.60 64.92 -4.04
CA VAL A 573 43.94 66.19 -4.66
C VAL A 573 45.09 65.94 -5.63
N VAL A 574 44.92 66.24 -6.92
CA VAL A 574 45.89 65.95 -8.00
C VAL A 574 46.38 67.26 -8.62
N SER A 575 47.68 67.32 -8.92
CA SER A 575 48.30 68.51 -9.51
C SER A 575 47.86 68.74 -10.96
N ARG A 576 47.47 69.98 -11.29
CA ARG A 576 47.29 70.51 -12.65
C ARG A 576 48.58 71.07 -13.25
N GLY A 577 49.72 70.90 -12.57
CA GLY A 577 50.99 71.54 -12.93
C GLY A 577 51.04 73.01 -12.50
N THR A 578 52.02 73.75 -13.01
CA THR A 578 52.19 75.18 -12.71
C THR A 578 51.03 75.99 -13.29
N LYS A 579 50.47 76.90 -12.49
CA LYS A 579 49.50 77.88 -13.01
C LYS A 579 50.16 78.64 -14.18
N PRO A 580 49.58 78.61 -15.40
CA PRO A 580 50.16 79.32 -16.53
C PRO A 580 50.29 80.82 -16.22
N ALA A 581 51.39 81.44 -16.64
CA ALA A 581 51.57 82.88 -16.50
C ALA A 581 50.58 83.60 -17.45
N PRO A 582 50.11 84.81 -17.08
CA PRO A 582 49.32 85.63 -18.00
C PRO A 582 50.10 85.88 -19.30
N PRO A 583 49.47 85.76 -20.48
CA PRO A 583 50.17 85.88 -21.76
C PRO A 583 50.60 87.33 -21.97
N ASP A 584 51.79 87.51 -22.54
CA ASP A 584 52.24 88.83 -22.96
C ASP A 584 51.63 89.23 -24.32
N ASN A 585 51.79 90.49 -24.71
CA ASN A 585 51.24 90.98 -25.97
C ASN A 585 51.85 90.27 -27.20
N ALA A 586 53.08 89.78 -27.14
CA ALA A 586 53.72 89.07 -28.25
C ALA A 586 53.12 87.66 -28.43
N GLU A 587 52.76 87.02 -27.33
CA GLU A 587 52.09 85.73 -27.29
C GLU A 587 50.62 85.85 -27.70
N ILE A 588 49.91 86.87 -27.22
CA ILE A 588 48.56 87.22 -27.70
C ILE A 588 48.58 87.48 -29.22
N GLU A 589 49.56 88.24 -29.73
CA GLU A 589 49.71 88.44 -31.18
C GLU A 589 49.97 87.13 -31.92
N ARG A 590 50.87 86.30 -31.42
CA ARG A 590 51.24 85.04 -32.08
C ARG A 590 50.09 84.04 -32.10
N VAL A 591 49.41 83.86 -30.98
CA VAL A 591 48.43 82.79 -30.77
C VAL A 591 47.03 83.23 -31.21
N LEU A 592 46.61 84.45 -30.88
CA LEU A 592 45.25 84.92 -31.17
C LEU A 592 45.19 85.77 -32.44
N TYR A 593 46.14 86.69 -32.68
CA TYR A 593 46.04 87.59 -33.84
C TYR A 593 46.52 86.95 -35.17
N ARG A 594 47.72 86.37 -35.19
CA ARG A 594 48.31 85.74 -36.38
C ARG A 594 47.63 84.42 -36.76
N ASN A 595 47.13 83.71 -35.76
CA ASN A 595 46.47 82.42 -35.91
C ASN A 595 44.98 82.51 -35.53
N PHE A 596 44.33 83.65 -35.80
CA PHE A 596 42.94 83.91 -35.44
C PHE A 596 42.00 82.79 -35.91
N VAL A 597 42.19 82.29 -37.13
CA VAL A 597 41.40 81.17 -37.71
C VAL A 597 41.56 79.85 -36.93
N ILE A 598 42.68 79.64 -36.24
CA ILE A 598 42.90 78.45 -35.41
C ILE A 598 42.28 78.64 -34.03
N ALA A 599 42.32 79.86 -33.50
CA ALA A 599 41.68 80.22 -32.24
C ALA A 599 40.15 80.26 -32.34
N ASP A 600 39.62 80.66 -33.50
CA ASP A 600 38.20 80.70 -33.83
C ASP A 600 37.74 79.32 -34.32
N VAL A 601 37.56 78.42 -33.35
CA VAL A 601 37.24 77.01 -33.60
C VAL A 601 35.91 76.86 -34.33
N ASN A 602 34.96 77.77 -34.08
CA ASN A 602 33.62 77.72 -34.65
C ASN A 602 33.50 78.49 -36.00
N SER A 603 34.53 79.27 -36.36
CA SER A 603 34.65 80.07 -37.58
C SER A 603 33.56 81.15 -37.76
N ASP A 604 33.03 81.67 -36.65
CA ASP A 604 32.02 82.74 -36.66
C ASP A 604 32.61 84.16 -36.75
N GLY A 605 33.94 84.27 -36.72
CA GLY A 605 34.69 85.51 -36.82
C GLY A 605 35.00 86.18 -35.48
N ASN A 606 34.62 85.57 -34.36
CA ASN A 606 34.78 86.09 -33.01
C ASN A 606 35.46 85.05 -32.09
N LEU A 607 36.18 85.51 -31.07
CA LEU A 607 36.78 84.62 -30.07
C LEU A 607 36.08 84.79 -28.72
N THR A 608 35.45 83.74 -28.21
CA THR A 608 34.94 83.68 -26.84
C THR A 608 36.07 83.44 -25.83
N PHE A 609 35.82 83.73 -24.55
CA PHE A 609 36.82 83.50 -23.49
C PHE A 609 37.23 82.02 -23.38
N GLU A 610 36.27 81.10 -23.50
CA GLU A 610 36.52 79.66 -23.55
C GLU A 610 37.40 79.25 -24.75
N GLU A 611 37.11 79.74 -25.96
CA GLU A 611 37.94 79.45 -27.15
C GLU A 611 39.36 79.99 -27.00
N VAL A 612 39.49 81.16 -26.38
CA VAL A 612 40.80 81.73 -26.08
C VAL A 612 41.55 80.91 -25.04
N LEU A 613 40.90 80.41 -24.00
CA LEU A 613 41.54 79.58 -22.97
C LEU A 613 42.02 78.24 -23.51
N ASP A 614 41.35 77.66 -24.50
CA ASP A 614 41.74 76.39 -25.11
C ASP A 614 43.07 76.50 -25.88
N VAL A 615 43.30 77.63 -26.58
CA VAL A 615 44.56 77.85 -27.33
C VAL A 615 45.59 78.66 -26.56
N LEU A 616 45.15 79.41 -25.54
CA LEU A 616 45.99 80.25 -24.69
C LEU A 616 45.57 80.11 -23.21
N PRO A 617 45.94 79.00 -22.53
CA PRO A 617 45.48 78.68 -21.17
C PRO A 617 45.91 79.66 -20.07
N GLY A 618 46.88 80.53 -20.37
CA GLY A 618 47.28 81.62 -19.50
C GLY A 618 46.38 82.85 -19.56
N MET A 619 45.46 82.94 -20.53
CA MET A 619 44.57 84.08 -20.67
C MET A 619 43.80 84.30 -19.36
N THR A 620 43.81 85.54 -18.87
CA THR A 620 42.98 85.93 -17.74
C THR A 620 41.76 86.69 -18.25
N GLU A 621 40.66 86.59 -17.52
CA GLU A 621 39.42 87.31 -17.85
C GLU A 621 39.68 88.83 -17.90
N ASP A 622 40.54 89.34 -17.01
CA ASP A 622 40.99 90.74 -17.03
C ASP A 622 41.68 91.13 -18.35
N ILE A 623 42.58 90.29 -18.89
CA ILE A 623 43.27 90.57 -20.15
C ILE A 623 42.30 90.43 -21.32
N PHE A 624 41.46 89.40 -21.32
CA PHE A 624 40.43 89.19 -22.34
C PHE A 624 39.49 90.40 -22.44
N ASN A 625 38.95 90.85 -21.30
CA ASN A 625 38.09 92.03 -21.20
C ASN A 625 38.82 93.34 -21.54
N THR A 626 40.15 93.37 -21.44
CA THR A 626 40.92 94.54 -21.90
C THR A 626 41.04 94.59 -23.42
N ILE A 627 41.04 93.42 -24.08
CA ILE A 627 41.08 93.30 -25.55
C ILE A 627 39.68 93.54 -26.14
N ASP A 628 38.64 92.93 -25.56
CA ASP A 628 37.23 93.19 -25.87
C ASP A 628 36.83 94.58 -25.37
N ARG A 629 37.13 95.58 -26.20
CA ARG A 629 36.93 96.98 -25.83
C ARG A 629 35.46 97.39 -25.88
N ASN A 630 34.66 96.73 -26.71
CA ASN A 630 33.26 97.06 -26.87
C ASN A 630 32.39 96.38 -25.79
N GLY A 631 32.91 95.35 -25.12
CA GLY A 631 32.31 94.63 -24.01
C GLY A 631 31.19 93.69 -24.41
N ASP A 632 31.17 93.21 -25.66
CA ASP A 632 30.16 92.29 -26.19
C ASP A 632 30.44 90.82 -25.82
N GLY A 633 31.55 90.56 -25.10
CA GLY A 633 31.93 89.25 -24.58
C GLY A 633 32.74 88.41 -25.57
N VAL A 634 33.11 88.98 -26.72
CA VAL A 634 33.93 88.33 -27.72
C VAL A 634 35.03 89.25 -28.23
N ILE A 635 36.12 88.66 -28.74
CA ILE A 635 37.22 89.42 -29.32
C ILE A 635 37.19 89.28 -30.84
N THR A 636 37.07 90.41 -31.54
CA THR A 636 37.25 90.47 -32.99
C THR A 636 38.73 90.62 -33.37
N GLN A 637 39.08 90.24 -34.60
CA GLN A 637 40.44 90.44 -35.10
C GLN A 637 40.83 91.94 -35.16
N GLU A 638 39.86 92.84 -35.33
CA GLU A 638 40.07 94.28 -35.31
C GLU A 638 40.39 94.83 -33.90
N GLU A 639 39.76 94.27 -32.86
CA GLU A 639 40.05 94.60 -31.48
C GLU A 639 41.43 94.12 -31.05
N LEU A 640 41.81 92.90 -31.45
CA LEU A 640 43.19 92.41 -31.30
C LEU A 640 44.20 93.33 -31.99
N ALA A 641 43.95 93.74 -33.24
CA ALA A 641 44.83 94.65 -33.96
C ALA A 641 45.02 95.99 -33.22
N LYS A 642 43.94 96.53 -32.66
CA LYS A 642 43.97 97.80 -31.89
C LYS A 642 44.69 97.63 -30.56
N TYR A 643 44.41 96.56 -29.81
CA TYR A 643 45.06 96.26 -28.54
C TYR A 643 46.57 96.10 -28.72
N LEU A 644 46.99 95.40 -29.78
CA LEU A 644 48.39 95.17 -30.13
C LEU A 644 49.06 96.35 -30.86
N ARG A 645 48.31 97.44 -31.16
CA ARG A 645 48.76 98.63 -31.90
C ARG A 645 49.32 98.33 -33.29
N ILE A 646 48.73 97.36 -33.98
CA ILE A 646 49.10 96.92 -35.33
C ILE A 646 48.29 97.76 -36.34
N GLY A 647 48.69 99.03 -36.58
CA GLY A 647 48.14 99.84 -37.69
C GLY A 647 48.31 101.36 -37.63
N GLY A 648 49.01 101.95 -38.63
CA GLY A 648 48.88 103.37 -39.01
C GLY A 648 50.16 104.17 -39.34
N CYS A 649 50.51 104.26 -40.64
CA CYS A 649 51.34 105.29 -41.31
C CYS A 649 52.64 105.83 -40.65
N PHE A 650 53.73 105.04 -40.63
CA PHE A 650 55.11 105.53 -40.81
C PHE A 650 56.01 104.33 -41.15
N GLY A 651 56.57 104.29 -42.36
CA GLY A 651 57.54 103.24 -42.74
C GLY A 651 57.36 102.65 -44.14
N CYS A 652 57.30 103.50 -45.17
CA CYS A 652 57.63 103.10 -46.54
C CYS A 652 59.03 102.47 -46.58
N LEU A 653 59.15 101.15 -46.77
CA LEU A 653 60.19 100.43 -47.54
C LEU A 653 60.13 98.92 -47.23
N ARG A 654 59.17 98.22 -47.85
CA ARG A 654 59.35 96.91 -48.52
C ARG A 654 57.99 96.45 -49.01
N ASN A 655 57.62 96.97 -50.17
CA ASN A 655 56.65 96.31 -51.02
C ASN A 655 57.35 95.93 -52.32
N LEU A 656 56.84 94.87 -52.95
CA LEU A 656 57.30 94.22 -54.19
C LEU A 656 58.35 93.14 -53.85
N TRP A 657 58.04 91.85 -53.88
CA TRP A 657 57.52 91.13 -55.05
C TRP A 657 56.35 90.18 -54.74
N PRO A 658 55.33 90.10 -55.61
CA PRO A 658 54.31 89.05 -55.64
C PRO A 658 54.58 88.00 -56.75
N PHE A 659 53.68 87.00 -56.81
CA PHE A 659 53.47 85.97 -57.86
C PHE A 659 54.35 84.71 -57.79
N LYS A 660 53.87 83.49 -58.05
CA LYS A 660 52.56 82.80 -58.09
C LYS A 660 52.90 81.34 -58.48
N MET A 661 52.20 80.35 -57.92
CA MET A 661 51.92 79.01 -58.47
C MET A 661 53.04 78.13 -59.07
N MET A 662 53.16 76.90 -58.54
CA MET A 662 53.00 75.59 -59.23
C MET A 662 53.39 74.50 -58.20
N ALA A 663 52.50 73.56 -57.86
CA ALA A 663 52.21 72.31 -58.57
C ALA A 663 53.31 71.24 -58.42
N GLY A 664 52.90 70.08 -57.90
CA GLY A 664 53.51 68.76 -58.06
C GLY A 664 54.83 68.55 -57.31
N ASP A 665 54.87 67.70 -56.29
CA ASP A 665 54.77 66.24 -56.31
C ASP A 665 56.16 65.57 -56.18
N LEU A 666 56.18 64.59 -55.28
CA LEU A 666 57.00 63.38 -55.29
C LEU A 666 58.51 63.40 -54.95
N LEU A 667 58.86 62.31 -54.23
CA LEU A 667 60.17 61.64 -54.01
C LEU A 667 60.97 62.11 -52.79
N LEU A 668 61.45 61.26 -51.87
CA LEU A 668 61.84 59.83 -51.91
C LEU A 668 61.29 59.06 -50.67
N VAL A 669 60.73 57.84 -50.76
CA VAL A 669 61.29 56.49 -51.10
C VAL A 669 62.37 56.05 -50.10
N GLY A 670 62.36 54.88 -49.45
CA GLY A 670 61.52 53.66 -49.43
C GLY A 670 62.03 52.81 -48.25
N ILE A 671 61.38 51.75 -47.78
CA ILE A 671 61.40 50.41 -48.38
C ILE A 671 60.67 49.47 -47.39
N SER A 672 59.65 48.76 -47.88
CA SER A 672 59.29 47.35 -47.59
C SER A 672 58.85 46.93 -46.17
N LEU A 673 58.06 45.86 -45.96
CA LEU A 673 57.60 44.77 -46.81
C LEU A 673 56.33 44.16 -46.18
N MET A 674 55.50 43.60 -47.04
CA MET A 674 54.39 42.67 -46.79
C MET A 674 54.64 41.59 -45.73
N THR A 675 53.56 41.04 -45.15
CA THR A 675 53.09 39.63 -45.25
C THR A 675 52.15 39.32 -44.07
N LEU A 676 50.87 38.98 -44.31
CA LEU A 676 50.29 37.66 -44.65
C LEU A 676 50.25 36.65 -43.49
N VAL A 677 49.03 36.13 -43.31
CA VAL A 677 48.68 34.73 -42.98
C VAL A 677 48.68 34.30 -41.52
N ALA A 678 47.44 34.12 -41.07
CA ALA A 678 46.91 33.00 -40.30
C ALA A 678 47.92 31.91 -39.88
N VAL A 679 48.06 31.73 -38.57
CA VAL A 679 48.48 30.46 -37.99
C VAL A 679 47.30 29.91 -37.20
N SER A 680 46.64 28.95 -37.84
CA SER A 680 45.99 27.84 -37.15
C SER A 680 47.03 27.10 -36.30
N LEU A 681 46.72 26.81 -35.03
CA LEU A 681 46.95 25.48 -34.46
C LEU A 681 46.21 25.33 -33.13
N ARG A 682 45.30 24.34 -33.15
CA ARG A 682 44.78 23.59 -32.02
C ARG A 682 45.84 23.34 -30.95
N ARG A 683 45.43 23.40 -29.68
CA ARG A 683 45.59 22.25 -28.78
C ARG A 683 44.52 22.24 -27.70
N ALA A 684 43.66 21.24 -27.81
CA ALA A 684 42.95 20.67 -26.68
C ALA A 684 43.95 19.90 -25.81
N ALA A 685 43.82 20.05 -24.49
CA ALA A 685 44.03 19.07 -23.42
C ALA A 685 44.42 19.79 -22.12
N HIS A 686 43.45 20.10 -21.27
CA HIS A 686 43.23 19.40 -19.98
C HIS A 686 42.03 19.99 -19.25
#